data_AF-A0AB39YMJ8-F1
#
_entry.id   AF-A0AB39YMJ8-F1
#
_cell.length_a   1.000
_cell.length_b   1.000
_cell.length_c   1.000
_cell.angle_alpha   90.00
_cell.angle_beta   90.00
_cell.angle_gamma   90.00
#
_symmetry.space_group_name_H-M   'P 1'
#
loop_
_entity.id
_entity.type
_entity.pdbx_description
1 polymer ?
#
loop_
_entity_poly.entity_id
_entity_poly.type
_entity_poly.pdbx_seq_one_letter_code
_entity_poly.pdbx_strand_id
1 'polypeptide(L)'
;MPTHLNQSVADSALLMKSLPLGLLRTVLQSDAENGISPQLFAELRVLARVPGLLVACNYGGTLCSAEGVSTETLPLDSAAVALRALAALPNTHTAIISGRSLRDLAAVSRLPAEVHLVGSHGVEFDMGYAYTLSLATEQLLQQVATALTEAVGFEKGISVVRKPVGVAVHTRPATPEVVDRVVFASQKIAIEFGLYFIIDGTVLDLTVEEPAKGQALEQLRARLGVSAALYAGDAESDEKALATLRGPDLGLHVGPGDTTAGHTIPDPEAFAHVLALLFELRRAWLFGEDAVGLERHSMIGNGSSTALLTPDAKVCWMSHPLPDSGSLFAHILGGDPAGHFSIEPVKPSPVLAQRYVENTMIVETRWADVTVTDYLEPAPEGITSLVRVLSGTGNARVVFAPRPDYANAPFNMEIRGDEVHIIGTSDPIILSAPGVVFTITSDAKYATATAEVALGDGPVVLNMRCGDTEPPPADPAGEPHRRAAVGLAAREWVKALQVPTIKTSLVRRSALVLKSLVHEPTGAVLAAPTTSLPEGIGGTRNWDYRYCWLRDGSMTVNSLVSLGSTEEADGFLGWLGRILENAPGPEWLHPLYSVTGAPLSTEAIVESLPGYAGSRPVRIGNAADHQVQLDVFGPIAELIHDLAERRGFLPDQHWFLMEQMAHAVLARWHEPDHGIWEARRPPRHHVYTKVMCWMTLDRALRAAALHGRVPHADWSPTADTIRTEVLHEGWDESAASYTVAYDSPDLDAAVLHIGLSGLLDAQDQRFLDTVTAVERELRVGPTVFRYRYDDGLPGLEGGFHICTTWLIEAYLAVGRLDDALELFNQLVALFGPTGLLPEEYDPGTETHLGNHPQAYSHLGFIRCAQLLDHYLASADVE
;
A
#
# COMPACT_ATOMS: atom_id res chain seq x y z
N MET A 1 -3.43 25.54 -17.81
CA MET A 1 -4.21 25.87 -16.60
C MET A 1 -4.90 24.60 -16.14
N PRO A 2 -4.50 24.02 -15.00
CA PRO A 2 -5.21 22.87 -14.42
C PRO A 2 -6.57 23.34 -13.89
N THR A 3 -7.61 22.55 -14.10
CA THR A 3 -8.97 22.85 -13.65
C THR A 3 -9.06 22.77 -12.12
N HIS A 4 -9.52 23.86 -11.51
CA HIS A 4 -9.78 24.07 -10.07
C HIS A 4 -10.78 23.09 -9.41
N LEU A 5 -11.18 21.98 -10.04
CA LEU A 5 -12.31 21.17 -9.59
C LEU A 5 -11.99 20.17 -8.47
N ASN A 6 -10.73 19.78 -8.24
CA ASN A 6 -10.40 18.76 -7.23
C ASN A 6 -10.27 19.29 -5.79
N GLN A 7 -10.25 20.60 -5.56
CA GLN A 7 -10.19 21.15 -4.20
C GLN A 7 -11.56 21.19 -3.49
N SER A 8 -12.67 21.28 -4.22
CA SER A 8 -14.00 21.50 -3.61
C SER A 8 -14.62 20.27 -2.92
N VAL A 9 -14.11 19.06 -3.20
CA VAL A 9 -14.61 17.81 -2.59
C VAL A 9 -13.98 17.59 -1.21
N ALA A 10 -12.74 18.05 -0.98
CA ALA A 10 -12.06 17.95 0.30
C ALA A 10 -12.72 18.78 1.41
N ASP A 11 -13.40 19.88 1.06
CA ASP A 11 -14.00 20.82 2.03
C ASP A 11 -15.42 20.44 2.49
N SER A 12 -16.02 19.37 1.94
CA SER A 12 -17.37 18.97 2.36
C SER A 12 -17.31 18.25 3.70
N ALA A 13 -17.73 18.93 4.77
CA ALA A 13 -17.80 18.44 6.15
C ALA A 13 -18.57 17.11 6.35
N LEU A 14 -19.27 16.61 5.33
CA LEU A 14 -19.92 15.30 5.27
C LEU A 14 -18.96 14.14 5.00
N LEU A 15 -17.83 14.37 4.29
CA LEU A 15 -16.86 13.32 3.97
C LEU A 15 -15.95 12.97 5.15
N MET A 16 -15.70 13.92 6.06
CA MET A 16 -14.72 13.78 7.16
C MET A 16 -15.26 13.21 8.48
N LYS A 17 -16.58 12.99 8.63
CA LYS A 17 -17.14 12.41 9.87
C LYS A 17 -17.65 11.00 9.61
N SER A 18 -17.00 10.02 10.23
CA SER A 18 -17.49 8.64 10.24
C SER A 18 -18.64 8.45 11.21
N LEU A 19 -19.60 7.61 10.81
CA LEU A 19 -20.51 7.03 11.79
C LEU A 19 -19.69 6.05 12.63
N PRO A 20 -19.66 6.16 13.97
CA PRO A 20 -18.92 5.22 14.79
C PRO A 20 -19.35 3.79 14.49
N LEU A 21 -18.40 2.85 14.34
CA LEU A 21 -18.68 1.41 14.13
C LEU A 21 -19.69 0.85 15.15
N GLY A 22 -19.68 1.38 16.39
CA GLY A 22 -20.68 1.07 17.41
C GLY A 22 -22.07 1.55 17.03
N LEU A 23 -22.21 2.75 16.47
CA LEU A 23 -23.48 3.32 15.98
C LEU A 23 -23.99 2.56 14.74
N LEU A 24 -23.12 2.23 13.79
CA LEU A 24 -23.45 1.37 12.64
C LEU A 24 -23.91 -0.02 13.09
N ARG A 25 -23.22 -0.65 14.06
CA ARG A 25 -23.67 -1.90 14.66
C ARG A 25 -24.99 -1.76 15.43
N THR A 26 -25.23 -0.62 16.08
CA THR A 26 -26.49 -0.37 16.81
C THR A 26 -27.65 -0.17 15.84
N VAL A 27 -27.42 0.51 14.71
CA VAL A 27 -28.38 0.66 13.59
C VAL A 27 -28.67 -0.68 12.90
N LEU A 28 -27.72 -1.62 12.91
CA LEU A 28 -27.89 -2.98 12.39
C LEU A 28 -28.49 -3.96 13.42
N GLN A 29 -28.33 -3.69 14.72
CA GLN A 29 -28.90 -4.50 15.81
C GLN A 29 -30.33 -4.08 16.20
N SER A 30 -30.80 -2.91 15.77
CA SER A 30 -32.23 -2.62 15.75
C SER A 30 -32.88 -3.46 14.65
N ASP A 31 -33.43 -4.61 15.07
CA ASP A 31 -33.96 -5.70 14.27
C ASP A 31 -34.81 -5.29 13.04
N ALA A 32 -34.60 -6.01 11.94
CA ALA A 32 -35.54 -6.35 10.86
C ALA A 32 -36.25 -5.22 10.05
N GLU A 33 -36.30 -3.98 10.51
CA GLU A 33 -37.12 -2.93 9.89
C GLU A 33 -36.50 -2.32 8.61
N ASN A 34 -35.19 -2.50 8.37
CA ASN A 34 -34.47 -1.85 7.25
C ASN A 34 -34.06 -2.78 6.08
N GLY A 35 -34.43 -4.07 6.10
CA GLY A 35 -34.20 -4.98 4.97
C GLY A 35 -32.77 -5.48 4.70
N ILE A 36 -31.80 -5.26 5.61
CA ILE A 36 -30.40 -5.70 5.45
C ILE A 36 -30.13 -6.98 6.25
N SER A 37 -29.89 -8.10 5.57
CA SER A 37 -29.56 -9.38 6.22
C SER A 37 -28.09 -9.45 6.65
N PRO A 38 -27.72 -10.28 7.66
CA PRO A 38 -26.32 -10.49 8.02
C PRO A 38 -25.45 -11.02 6.85
N GLN A 39 -26.05 -11.81 5.96
CA GLN A 39 -25.36 -12.31 4.77
C GLN A 39 -25.09 -11.18 3.76
N LEU A 40 -26.10 -10.35 3.46
CA LEU A 40 -25.95 -9.18 2.60
C LEU A 40 -24.86 -8.23 3.15
N PHE A 41 -24.85 -8.01 4.46
CA PHE A 41 -23.82 -7.21 5.11
C PHE A 41 -22.40 -7.77 4.90
N ALA A 42 -22.22 -9.08 5.02
CA ALA A 42 -20.93 -9.72 4.78
C ALA A 42 -20.48 -9.58 3.31
N GLU A 43 -21.39 -9.75 2.36
CA GLU A 43 -21.13 -9.58 0.93
C GLU A 43 -20.82 -8.11 0.57
N LEU A 44 -21.52 -7.14 1.17
CA LEU A 44 -21.21 -5.71 1.04
C LEU A 44 -19.80 -5.38 1.56
N ARG A 45 -19.33 -6.03 2.63
CA ARG A 45 -17.94 -5.84 3.12
C ARG A 45 -16.91 -6.36 2.14
N VAL A 46 -17.19 -7.48 1.47
CA VAL A 46 -16.31 -8.03 0.43
C VAL A 46 -16.31 -7.09 -0.78
N LEU A 47 -17.49 -6.67 -1.23
CA LEU A 47 -17.66 -5.79 -2.37
C LEU A 47 -17.03 -4.41 -2.14
N ALA A 48 -17.15 -3.85 -0.94
CA ALA A 48 -16.52 -2.59 -0.56
C ALA A 48 -14.97 -2.64 -0.64
N ARG A 49 -14.37 -3.83 -0.65
CA ARG A 49 -12.91 -4.04 -0.60
C ARG A 49 -12.31 -4.44 -1.94
N VAL A 50 -13.06 -4.34 -3.04
CA VAL A 50 -12.53 -4.65 -4.37
C VAL A 50 -11.68 -3.48 -4.93
N PRO A 51 -10.63 -3.75 -5.73
CA PRO A 51 -9.76 -2.69 -6.27
C PRO A 51 -10.51 -1.61 -7.08
N GLY A 52 -11.49 -2.01 -7.88
CA GLY A 52 -12.37 -1.11 -8.64
C GLY A 52 -13.82 -1.58 -8.55
N LEU A 53 -14.72 -0.68 -8.16
CA LEU A 53 -16.13 -0.96 -7.90
C LEU A 53 -17.03 -0.15 -8.84
N LEU A 54 -18.00 -0.81 -9.48
CA LEU A 54 -19.11 -0.15 -10.16
C LEU A 54 -20.40 -0.37 -9.39
N VAL A 55 -21.04 0.69 -8.93
CA VAL A 55 -22.37 0.65 -8.30
C VAL A 55 -23.41 1.11 -9.32
N ALA A 56 -24.09 0.16 -9.94
CA ALA A 56 -25.09 0.42 -10.96
C ALA A 56 -26.51 0.10 -10.44
N CYS A 57 -27.52 0.84 -10.89
CA CYS A 57 -28.91 0.54 -10.56
C CYS A 57 -29.91 1.02 -11.62
N ASN A 58 -31.13 0.49 -11.57
CA ASN A 58 -32.27 1.06 -12.27
C ASN A 58 -32.69 2.40 -11.62
N TYR A 59 -33.45 3.21 -12.36
CA TYR A 59 -33.96 4.49 -11.86
C TYR A 59 -35.32 4.34 -11.16
N GLY A 60 -36.37 4.02 -11.92
CA GLY A 60 -37.73 3.89 -11.39
C GLY A 60 -37.84 2.66 -10.51
N GLY A 61 -38.63 2.70 -9.44
CA GLY A 61 -38.84 1.57 -8.52
C GLY A 61 -37.64 1.15 -7.68
N THR A 62 -36.44 1.64 -8.01
CA THR A 62 -35.19 1.40 -7.27
C THR A 62 -34.69 2.66 -6.56
N LEU A 63 -34.56 3.80 -7.24
CA LEU A 63 -34.12 5.09 -6.64
C LEU A 63 -35.27 6.00 -6.24
N CYS A 64 -36.47 5.75 -6.76
CA CYS A 64 -37.69 6.46 -6.42
C CYS A 64 -38.86 5.49 -6.36
N SER A 65 -39.89 5.82 -5.60
CA SER A 65 -41.12 5.03 -5.55
C SER A 65 -41.70 4.85 -6.96
N ALA A 66 -42.18 3.65 -7.27
CA ALA A 66 -42.77 3.31 -8.57
C ALA A 66 -44.06 4.09 -8.92
N GLU A 67 -44.45 5.09 -8.12
CA GLU A 67 -45.66 5.91 -8.26
C GLU A 67 -45.38 7.28 -8.90
N GLY A 68 -45.71 7.45 -10.18
CA GLY A 68 -45.90 8.78 -10.76
C GLY A 68 -45.84 8.84 -12.28
N VAL A 69 -46.88 9.40 -12.88
CA VAL A 69 -46.88 9.88 -14.27
C VAL A 69 -46.28 11.27 -14.26
N SER A 70 -44.97 11.43 -14.39
CA SER A 70 -44.40 12.72 -14.80
C SER A 70 -42.91 12.65 -15.06
N THR A 71 -42.48 13.60 -15.86
CA THR A 71 -41.14 14.19 -15.95
C THR A 71 -40.66 14.83 -14.62
N GLU A 72 -41.24 14.51 -13.45
CA GLU A 72 -40.96 15.18 -12.16
C GLU A 72 -40.65 14.24 -10.98
N THR A 73 -40.61 12.91 -11.17
CA THR A 73 -40.22 11.96 -10.11
C THR A 73 -38.72 12.00 -9.88
N LEU A 74 -38.30 12.76 -8.86
CA LEU A 74 -36.92 12.85 -8.38
C LEU A 74 -36.49 11.57 -7.65
N PRO A 75 -35.20 11.22 -7.64
CA PRO A 75 -34.69 10.18 -6.75
C PRO A 75 -34.89 10.58 -5.29
N LEU A 76 -34.94 9.60 -4.38
CA LEU A 76 -34.86 9.86 -2.95
C LEU A 76 -33.59 10.64 -2.64
N ASP A 77 -33.71 11.71 -1.85
CA ASP A 77 -32.58 12.58 -1.49
C ASP A 77 -31.42 11.75 -0.87
N SER A 78 -31.76 10.79 -0.01
CA SER A 78 -30.79 9.87 0.61
C SER A 78 -30.04 9.01 -0.41
N ALA A 79 -30.74 8.43 -1.39
CA ALA A 79 -30.14 7.63 -2.46
C ALA A 79 -29.26 8.47 -3.38
N ALA A 80 -29.70 9.68 -3.74
CA ALA A 80 -28.95 10.61 -4.58
C ALA A 80 -27.65 11.09 -3.89
N VAL A 81 -27.73 11.41 -2.58
CA VAL A 81 -26.57 11.77 -1.77
C VAL A 81 -25.59 10.60 -1.67
N ALA A 82 -26.08 9.38 -1.41
CA ALA A 82 -25.22 8.19 -1.30
C ALA A 82 -24.51 7.85 -2.62
N LEU A 83 -25.22 7.89 -3.76
CA LEU A 83 -24.60 7.68 -5.08
C LEU A 83 -23.54 8.74 -5.39
N ARG A 84 -23.81 10.01 -5.07
CA ARG A 84 -22.82 11.09 -5.23
C ARG A 84 -21.60 10.85 -4.35
N ALA A 85 -21.80 10.45 -3.10
CA ALA A 85 -20.72 10.19 -2.17
C ALA A 85 -19.86 8.99 -2.64
N LEU A 86 -20.48 7.93 -3.14
CA LEU A 86 -19.80 6.78 -3.75
C LEU A 86 -19.00 7.18 -5.00
N ALA A 87 -19.57 7.98 -5.90
CA ALA A 87 -18.91 8.44 -7.12
C ALA A 87 -17.69 9.34 -6.84
N ALA A 88 -17.64 9.98 -5.68
CA ALA A 88 -16.53 10.81 -5.25
C ALA A 88 -15.37 9.98 -4.63
N LEU A 89 -15.58 8.70 -4.32
CA LEU A 89 -14.53 7.85 -3.77
C LEU A 89 -13.57 7.36 -4.87
N PRO A 90 -12.25 7.29 -4.59
CA PRO A 90 -11.27 6.71 -5.51
C PRO A 90 -11.67 5.32 -6.03
N ASN A 91 -11.51 5.09 -7.35
CA ASN A 91 -11.80 3.82 -8.03
C ASN A 91 -13.20 3.26 -7.70
N THR A 92 -14.17 4.14 -7.51
CA THR A 92 -15.57 3.80 -7.28
C THR A 92 -16.42 4.57 -8.29
N HIS A 93 -17.10 3.83 -9.15
CA HIS A 93 -17.92 4.37 -10.22
C HIS A 93 -19.37 4.12 -9.88
N THR A 94 -20.25 5.02 -10.31
CA THR A 94 -21.69 4.83 -10.16
C THR A 94 -22.38 4.99 -11.50
N ALA A 95 -23.44 4.23 -11.73
CA ALA A 95 -24.19 4.29 -12.98
C ALA A 95 -25.69 4.09 -12.77
N ILE A 96 -26.48 4.72 -13.63
CA ILE A 96 -27.91 4.47 -13.72
C ILE A 96 -28.22 3.93 -15.10
N ILE A 97 -28.80 2.73 -15.13
CA ILE A 97 -29.21 2.06 -16.37
C ILE A 97 -30.74 2.01 -16.38
N SER A 98 -31.37 2.89 -17.15
CA SER A 98 -32.82 3.09 -17.15
C SER A 98 -33.47 2.84 -18.51
N GLY A 99 -34.74 2.46 -18.49
CA GLY A 99 -35.61 2.49 -19.68
C GLY A 99 -35.96 3.89 -20.18
N ARG A 100 -35.72 4.94 -19.39
CA ARG A 100 -35.94 6.35 -19.80
C ARG A 100 -34.95 6.77 -20.88
N SER A 101 -35.34 7.69 -21.77
CA SER A 101 -34.36 8.28 -22.70
C SER A 101 -33.26 8.98 -21.93
N LEU A 102 -32.04 9.05 -22.48
CA LEU A 102 -30.91 9.67 -21.79
C LEU A 102 -31.19 11.15 -21.44
N ARG A 103 -31.85 11.86 -22.37
CA ARG A 103 -32.27 13.25 -22.17
C ARG A 103 -33.24 13.40 -20.99
N ASP A 104 -34.24 12.52 -20.91
CA ASP A 104 -35.21 12.58 -19.82
C ASP A 104 -34.55 12.18 -18.49
N LEU A 105 -33.71 11.15 -18.50
CA LEU A 105 -32.96 10.70 -17.33
C LEU A 105 -32.05 11.79 -16.76
N ALA A 106 -31.33 12.51 -17.62
CA ALA A 106 -30.50 13.66 -17.22
C ALA A 106 -31.35 14.80 -16.64
N ALA A 107 -32.54 15.05 -17.19
CA ALA A 107 -33.43 16.11 -16.72
C ALA A 107 -34.04 15.80 -15.33
N VAL A 108 -34.38 14.53 -15.07
CA VAL A 108 -35.09 14.15 -13.83
C VAL A 108 -34.17 13.71 -12.69
N SER A 109 -32.98 13.18 -12.99
CA SER A 109 -32.11 12.64 -11.94
C SER A 109 -31.45 13.74 -11.10
N ARG A 110 -31.10 14.88 -11.70
CA ARG A 110 -30.29 15.96 -11.07
C ARG A 110 -29.00 15.44 -10.41
N LEU A 111 -28.51 14.29 -10.88
CA LEU A 111 -27.28 13.70 -10.42
C LEU A 111 -26.09 14.40 -11.06
N PRO A 112 -24.94 14.42 -10.38
CA PRO A 112 -23.78 15.15 -10.87
C PRO A 112 -23.11 14.35 -12.00
N ALA A 113 -22.21 14.99 -12.76
CA ALA A 113 -21.63 14.44 -13.99
C ALA A 113 -20.77 13.17 -13.77
N GLU A 114 -20.40 12.90 -12.52
CA GLU A 114 -19.63 11.73 -12.09
C GLU A 114 -20.47 10.44 -12.06
N VAL A 115 -21.81 10.55 -12.09
CA VAL A 115 -22.71 9.38 -12.20
C VAL A 115 -22.97 9.09 -13.68
N HIS A 116 -22.58 7.91 -14.15
CA HIS A 116 -22.80 7.53 -15.55
C HIS A 116 -24.29 7.32 -15.83
N LEU A 117 -24.84 8.04 -16.81
CA LEU A 117 -26.23 7.85 -17.22
C LEU A 117 -26.31 6.98 -18.49
N VAL A 118 -27.12 5.93 -18.41
CA VAL A 118 -27.43 5.05 -19.53
C VAL A 118 -28.94 4.98 -19.74
N GLY A 119 -29.40 5.47 -20.89
CA GLY A 119 -30.81 5.55 -21.26
C GLY A 119 -31.27 4.45 -22.21
N SER A 120 -32.57 4.41 -22.45
CA SER A 120 -33.28 3.52 -23.37
C SER A 120 -32.86 2.05 -23.24
N HIS A 121 -32.92 1.54 -22.00
CA HIS A 121 -32.60 0.13 -21.67
C HIS A 121 -31.17 -0.30 -22.01
N GLY A 122 -30.21 0.62 -21.98
CA GLY A 122 -28.80 0.31 -22.22
C GLY A 122 -28.24 0.78 -23.56
N VAL A 123 -29.03 1.50 -24.36
CA VAL A 123 -28.67 1.87 -25.74
C VAL A 123 -28.01 3.24 -25.83
N GLU A 124 -28.38 4.18 -24.96
CA GLU A 124 -27.86 5.56 -24.98
C GLU A 124 -26.86 5.78 -23.82
N PHE A 125 -25.63 6.23 -24.11
CA PHE A 125 -24.60 6.53 -23.10
C PHE A 125 -24.25 8.02 -23.08
N ASP A 126 -24.06 8.57 -21.88
CA ASP A 126 -23.67 9.98 -21.61
C ASP A 126 -22.40 10.45 -22.37
N MET A 127 -21.47 9.55 -22.68
CA MET A 127 -20.16 9.91 -23.24
C MET A 127 -20.06 9.66 -24.76
N GLY A 128 -20.30 10.71 -25.55
CA GLY A 128 -19.73 10.87 -26.91
C GLY A 128 -20.38 10.09 -28.05
N TYR A 129 -21.47 9.35 -27.81
CA TYR A 129 -22.20 8.66 -28.87
C TYR A 129 -23.41 9.49 -29.31
N ALA A 130 -23.27 10.23 -30.42
CA ALA A 130 -24.44 10.72 -31.14
C ALA A 130 -25.13 9.51 -31.78
N TYR A 131 -26.11 8.92 -31.08
CA TYR A 131 -26.90 7.82 -31.60
C TYR A 131 -27.62 8.31 -32.87
N THR A 132 -27.07 7.97 -34.04
CA THR A 132 -27.59 8.43 -35.33
C THR A 132 -28.44 7.30 -35.92
N LEU A 133 -29.76 7.42 -35.79
CA LEU A 133 -30.69 6.47 -36.40
C LEU A 133 -30.63 6.59 -37.91
N SER A 134 -30.79 5.46 -38.63
CA SER A 134 -31.01 5.52 -40.06
C SER A 134 -32.36 6.17 -40.36
N LEU A 135 -32.47 6.90 -41.48
CA LEU A 135 -33.74 7.51 -41.93
C LEU A 135 -34.90 6.49 -41.99
N ALA A 136 -34.59 5.24 -42.32
CA ALA A 136 -35.58 4.15 -42.33
C ALA A 136 -36.12 3.83 -40.93
N THR A 137 -35.25 3.84 -39.91
CA THR A 137 -35.63 3.59 -38.52
C THR A 137 -36.44 4.76 -37.94
N GLU A 138 -36.07 6.00 -38.28
CA GLU A 138 -36.86 7.17 -37.88
C GLU A 138 -38.28 7.14 -38.45
N GLN A 139 -38.42 6.77 -39.73
CA GLN A 139 -39.72 6.62 -40.39
C GLN A 139 -40.54 5.49 -39.76
N LEU A 140 -39.93 4.34 -39.46
CA LEU A 140 -40.58 3.23 -38.77
C LEU A 140 -41.12 3.65 -37.41
N LEU A 141 -40.29 4.30 -36.58
CA LEU A 141 -40.72 4.79 -35.26
C LEU A 141 -41.83 5.84 -35.34
N GLN A 142 -41.83 6.68 -36.39
CA GLN A 142 -42.92 7.64 -36.62
C GLN A 142 -44.24 6.94 -37.00
N GLN A 143 -44.18 5.89 -37.81
CA GLN A 143 -45.35 5.06 -38.17
C GLN A 143 -45.90 4.36 -36.92
N VAL A 144 -45.03 3.76 -36.12
CA VAL A 144 -45.39 3.08 -34.87
C VAL A 144 -46.01 4.05 -33.87
N ALA A 145 -45.43 5.24 -33.69
CA ALA A 145 -45.98 6.27 -32.79
C ALA A 145 -47.38 6.71 -33.23
N THR A 146 -47.60 6.85 -34.54
CA THR A 146 -48.91 7.18 -35.11
C THR A 146 -49.90 6.05 -34.84
N ALA A 147 -49.53 4.80 -35.12
CA ALA A 147 -50.36 3.62 -34.90
C ALA A 147 -50.74 3.44 -33.41
N LEU A 148 -49.80 3.63 -32.49
CA LEU A 148 -50.07 3.59 -31.04
C LEU A 148 -50.99 4.74 -30.61
N THR A 149 -50.76 5.95 -31.13
CA THR A 149 -51.62 7.10 -30.80
C THR A 149 -53.05 6.88 -31.27
N GLU A 150 -53.25 6.31 -32.45
CA GLU A 150 -54.57 5.96 -32.97
C GLU A 150 -55.24 4.82 -32.18
N ALA A 151 -54.47 3.80 -31.81
CA ALA A 151 -54.99 2.61 -31.15
C ALA A 151 -55.32 2.81 -29.67
N VAL A 152 -54.46 3.56 -28.94
CA VAL A 152 -54.54 3.66 -27.47
C VAL A 152 -54.43 5.09 -26.94
N GLY A 153 -54.04 6.07 -27.76
CA GLY A 153 -53.79 7.45 -27.32
C GLY A 153 -55.02 8.23 -26.86
N PHE A 154 -56.24 7.76 -27.18
CA PHE A 154 -57.50 8.38 -26.73
C PHE A 154 -58.06 7.77 -25.43
N GLU A 155 -57.48 6.66 -24.94
CA GLU A 155 -57.88 6.05 -23.68
C GLU A 155 -57.47 6.95 -22.50
N LYS A 156 -58.40 7.16 -21.56
CA LYS A 156 -58.18 8.10 -20.46
C LYS A 156 -57.08 7.58 -19.53
N GLY A 157 -56.02 8.37 -19.36
CA GLY A 157 -54.87 8.01 -18.54
C GLY A 157 -53.78 7.24 -19.30
N ILE A 158 -53.81 7.26 -20.63
CA ILE A 158 -52.74 6.75 -21.49
C ILE A 158 -52.00 7.92 -22.15
N SER A 159 -50.66 7.82 -22.24
CA SER A 159 -49.85 8.76 -23.03
C SER A 159 -48.80 8.03 -23.85
N VAL A 160 -48.69 8.38 -25.13
CA VAL A 160 -47.71 7.83 -26.06
C VAL A 160 -46.56 8.83 -26.19
N VAL A 161 -45.33 8.39 -25.91
CA VAL A 161 -44.12 9.22 -25.91
C VAL A 161 -43.08 8.60 -26.84
N ARG A 162 -42.57 9.40 -27.78
CA ARG A 162 -41.50 8.96 -28.68
C ARG A 162 -40.14 9.03 -27.97
N LYS A 163 -39.41 7.93 -27.97
CA LYS A 163 -38.00 7.83 -27.54
C LYS A 163 -37.08 7.77 -28.78
N PRO A 164 -35.77 7.99 -28.64
CA PRO A 164 -34.84 7.88 -29.76
C PRO A 164 -34.94 6.52 -30.47
N VAL A 165 -34.93 5.42 -29.72
CA VAL A 165 -34.91 4.04 -30.27
C VAL A 165 -36.24 3.29 -30.14
N GLY A 166 -37.32 4.00 -29.79
CA GLY A 166 -38.59 3.35 -29.51
C GLY A 166 -39.77 4.29 -29.30
N VAL A 167 -40.93 3.72 -28.99
CA VAL A 167 -42.12 4.46 -28.57
C VAL A 167 -42.65 3.83 -27.29
N ALA A 168 -42.83 4.66 -26.27
CA ALA A 168 -43.33 4.26 -24.97
C ALA A 168 -44.81 4.59 -24.81
N VAL A 169 -45.56 3.68 -24.22
CA VAL A 169 -46.96 3.90 -23.81
C VAL A 169 -47.02 3.87 -22.29
N HIS A 170 -47.30 5.02 -21.68
CA HIS A 170 -47.55 5.09 -20.25
C HIS A 170 -49.00 4.74 -19.97
N THR A 171 -49.23 3.85 -19.01
CA THR A 171 -50.55 3.27 -18.74
C THR A 171 -51.20 3.76 -17.44
N ARG A 172 -50.57 4.69 -16.72
CA ARG A 172 -51.09 5.26 -15.48
C ARG A 172 -51.63 6.69 -15.74
N PRO A 173 -52.73 7.14 -15.08
CA PRO A 173 -53.54 6.44 -14.08
C PRO A 173 -54.73 5.67 -14.66
N ALA A 174 -54.56 4.93 -15.76
CA ALA A 174 -55.66 4.13 -16.32
C ALA A 174 -56.07 2.96 -15.39
N THR A 175 -57.33 2.51 -15.49
CA THR A 175 -57.84 1.38 -14.68
C THR A 175 -57.26 0.06 -15.20
N PRO A 176 -57.19 -1.02 -14.39
CA PRO A 176 -56.65 -2.32 -14.83
C PRO A 176 -57.26 -2.82 -16.14
N GLU A 177 -58.57 -2.63 -16.35
CA GLU A 177 -59.26 -3.04 -17.58
C GLU A 177 -58.83 -2.23 -18.80
N VAL A 178 -58.43 -0.97 -18.62
CA VAL A 178 -57.85 -0.14 -19.68
C VAL A 178 -56.41 -0.58 -19.94
N VAL A 179 -55.62 -0.83 -18.88
CA VAL A 179 -54.24 -1.31 -18.98
C VAL A 179 -54.18 -2.61 -19.80
N ASP A 180 -55.01 -3.61 -19.48
CA ASP A 180 -55.01 -4.89 -20.20
C ASP A 180 -55.31 -4.72 -21.69
N ARG A 181 -56.27 -3.85 -22.05
CA ARG A 181 -56.59 -3.54 -23.46
C ARG A 181 -55.43 -2.84 -24.15
N VAL A 182 -54.80 -1.89 -23.47
CA VAL A 182 -53.68 -1.11 -24.01
C VAL A 182 -52.44 -1.98 -24.17
N VAL A 183 -52.16 -2.89 -23.23
CA VAL A 183 -51.11 -3.91 -23.33
C VAL A 183 -51.34 -4.78 -24.56
N PHE A 184 -52.55 -5.34 -24.71
CA PHE A 184 -52.87 -6.19 -25.85
C PHE A 184 -52.74 -5.46 -27.20
N ALA A 185 -53.25 -4.23 -27.29
CA ALA A 185 -53.16 -3.42 -28.50
C ALA A 185 -51.70 -3.05 -28.83
N SER A 186 -50.93 -2.65 -27.84
CA SER A 186 -49.51 -2.26 -27.99
C SER A 186 -48.65 -3.46 -28.37
N GLN A 187 -48.89 -4.63 -27.78
CA GLN A 187 -48.18 -5.87 -28.12
C GLN A 187 -48.48 -6.31 -29.56
N LYS A 188 -49.73 -6.16 -30.02
CA LYS A 188 -50.11 -6.45 -31.41
C LYS A 188 -49.38 -5.54 -32.39
N ILE A 189 -49.29 -4.24 -32.08
CA ILE A 189 -48.54 -3.27 -32.89
C ILE A 189 -47.04 -3.61 -32.90
N ALA A 190 -46.47 -4.00 -31.76
CA ALA A 190 -45.07 -4.43 -31.71
C ALA A 190 -44.80 -5.61 -32.66
N ILE A 191 -45.67 -6.63 -32.65
CA ILE A 191 -45.56 -7.79 -33.56
C ILE A 191 -45.69 -7.37 -35.02
N GLU A 192 -46.64 -6.49 -35.34
CA GLU A 192 -46.89 -6.00 -36.71
C GLU A 192 -45.69 -5.26 -37.30
N PHE A 193 -45.02 -4.45 -36.49
CA PHE A 193 -43.86 -3.66 -36.91
C PHE A 193 -42.52 -4.34 -36.62
N GLY A 194 -42.51 -5.58 -36.12
CA GLY A 194 -41.29 -6.33 -35.81
C GLY A 194 -40.44 -5.73 -34.69
N LEU A 195 -41.08 -5.09 -33.71
CA LEU A 195 -40.43 -4.43 -32.57
C LEU A 195 -40.39 -5.36 -31.36
N TYR A 196 -39.40 -5.14 -30.50
CA TYR A 196 -39.38 -5.73 -29.18
C TYR A 196 -40.38 -5.01 -28.28
N PHE A 197 -41.14 -5.78 -27.50
CA PHE A 197 -42.14 -5.27 -26.58
C PHE A 197 -41.72 -5.56 -25.15
N ILE A 198 -41.55 -4.50 -24.36
CA ILE A 198 -41.07 -4.55 -22.98
C ILE A 198 -42.14 -3.95 -22.08
N ILE A 199 -42.43 -4.62 -20.97
CA ILE A 199 -43.28 -4.07 -19.91
C ILE A 199 -42.35 -3.70 -18.75
N ASP A 200 -42.28 -2.41 -18.43
CA ASP A 200 -41.45 -1.87 -17.34
C ASP A 200 -42.36 -1.10 -16.37
N GLY A 201 -42.85 -1.80 -15.35
CA GLY A 201 -43.86 -1.29 -14.43
C GLY A 201 -45.14 -0.85 -15.16
N THR A 202 -45.40 0.46 -15.20
CA THR A 202 -46.57 1.05 -15.89
C THR A 202 -46.27 1.56 -17.30
N VAL A 203 -45.10 1.25 -17.86
CA VAL A 203 -44.67 1.71 -19.18
C VAL A 203 -44.52 0.52 -20.11
N LEU A 204 -45.09 0.63 -21.31
CA LEU A 204 -44.95 -0.36 -22.37
C LEU A 204 -44.01 0.22 -23.43
N ASP A 205 -42.80 -0.35 -23.56
CA ASP A 205 -41.80 0.10 -24.52
C ASP A 205 -41.81 -0.77 -25.77
N LEU A 206 -41.98 -0.12 -26.94
CA LEU A 206 -41.81 -0.72 -28.25
C LEU A 206 -40.50 -0.22 -28.85
N THR A 207 -39.48 -1.05 -28.92
CA THR A 207 -38.11 -0.66 -29.34
C THR A 207 -37.64 -1.43 -30.57
N VAL A 208 -36.88 -0.75 -31.43
CA VAL A 208 -36.23 -1.35 -32.60
C VAL A 208 -34.96 -2.14 -32.24
N GLU A 209 -34.35 -1.81 -31.11
CA GLU A 209 -33.16 -2.47 -30.57
C GLU A 209 -33.54 -3.38 -29.40
N GLU A 210 -32.85 -4.51 -29.25
CA GLU A 210 -33.10 -5.41 -28.12
C GLU A 210 -32.69 -4.74 -26.79
N PRO A 211 -33.50 -4.83 -25.72
CA PRO A 211 -33.12 -4.32 -24.40
C PRO A 211 -31.84 -5.00 -23.90
N ALA A 212 -30.90 -4.16 -23.49
CA ALA A 212 -29.49 -4.51 -23.36
C ALA A 212 -28.90 -4.09 -22.01
N LYS A 213 -29.70 -3.93 -20.95
CA LYS A 213 -29.20 -3.46 -19.63
C LYS A 213 -27.99 -4.26 -19.15
N GLY A 214 -28.00 -5.59 -19.31
CA GLY A 214 -26.84 -6.44 -19.00
C GLY A 214 -25.63 -6.19 -19.90
N GLN A 215 -25.81 -5.98 -21.21
CA GLN A 215 -24.71 -5.61 -22.11
C GLN A 215 -24.16 -4.23 -21.77
N ALA A 216 -25.01 -3.28 -21.37
CA ALA A 216 -24.59 -1.96 -20.96
C ALA A 216 -23.77 -1.99 -19.67
N LEU A 217 -24.18 -2.82 -18.70
CA LEU A 217 -23.42 -3.08 -17.49
C LEU A 217 -22.03 -3.66 -17.82
N GLU A 218 -21.96 -4.64 -18.73
CA GLU A 218 -20.70 -5.23 -19.19
C GLU A 218 -19.81 -4.24 -19.96
N GLN A 219 -20.40 -3.38 -20.81
CA GLN A 219 -19.66 -2.33 -21.52
C GLN A 219 -19.07 -1.30 -20.55
N LEU A 220 -19.84 -0.86 -19.54
CA LEU A 220 -19.33 -0.01 -18.48
C LEU A 220 -18.19 -0.70 -17.72
N ARG A 221 -18.38 -1.97 -17.35
CA ARG A 221 -17.37 -2.75 -16.64
C ARG A 221 -16.06 -2.83 -17.42
N ALA A 222 -16.11 -3.20 -18.69
CA ALA A 222 -14.95 -3.32 -19.55
C ALA A 222 -14.26 -1.97 -19.78
N ARG A 223 -15.03 -0.90 -19.98
CA ARG A 223 -14.50 0.44 -20.23
C ARG A 223 -13.83 1.05 -19.01
N LEU A 224 -14.41 0.83 -17.82
CA LEU A 224 -13.92 1.39 -16.56
C LEU A 224 -12.84 0.51 -15.91
N GLY A 225 -12.61 -0.71 -16.41
CA GLY A 225 -11.61 -1.64 -15.86
C GLY A 225 -11.92 -2.08 -14.42
N VAL A 226 -13.20 -2.13 -14.04
CA VAL A 226 -13.61 -2.45 -12.66
C VAL A 226 -13.57 -3.95 -12.38
N SER A 227 -13.15 -4.32 -11.17
CA SER A 227 -13.03 -5.70 -10.72
C SER A 227 -14.38 -6.33 -10.32
N ALA A 228 -15.31 -5.53 -9.78
CA ALA A 228 -16.63 -6.01 -9.36
C ALA A 228 -17.72 -4.96 -9.57
N ALA A 229 -18.98 -5.42 -9.63
CA ALA A 229 -20.15 -4.58 -9.78
C ALA A 229 -21.26 -4.92 -8.78
N LEU A 230 -21.94 -3.89 -8.27
CA LEU A 230 -23.28 -3.98 -7.70
C LEU A 230 -24.28 -3.65 -8.81
N TYR A 231 -25.34 -4.45 -8.97
CA TYR A 231 -26.51 -4.06 -9.75
C TYR A 231 -27.80 -4.21 -8.96
N ALA A 232 -28.62 -3.15 -8.93
CA ALA A 232 -29.95 -3.18 -8.30
C ALA A 232 -31.06 -2.82 -9.29
N GLY A 233 -32.16 -3.56 -9.28
CA GLY A 233 -33.33 -3.30 -10.12
C GLY A 233 -34.63 -3.83 -9.51
N ASP A 234 -35.76 -3.50 -10.11
CA ASP A 234 -37.11 -3.78 -9.60
C ASP A 234 -38.02 -4.49 -10.62
N ALA A 235 -37.60 -4.58 -11.89
CA ALA A 235 -38.45 -5.06 -12.98
C ALA A 235 -37.84 -6.26 -13.73
N GLU A 236 -38.66 -6.96 -14.51
CA GLU A 236 -38.24 -8.08 -15.36
C GLU A 236 -37.11 -7.67 -16.34
N SER A 237 -37.10 -6.40 -16.77
CA SER A 237 -36.04 -5.86 -17.63
C SER A 237 -34.65 -5.84 -16.97
N ASP A 238 -34.59 -5.83 -15.62
CA ASP A 238 -33.37 -5.80 -14.82
C ASP A 238 -32.78 -7.20 -14.59
N GLU A 239 -33.61 -8.25 -14.69
CA GLU A 239 -33.17 -9.65 -14.53
C GLU A 239 -32.10 -10.04 -15.56
N LYS A 240 -32.14 -9.45 -16.76
CA LYS A 240 -31.09 -9.62 -17.77
C LYS A 240 -29.74 -9.06 -17.34
N ALA A 241 -29.71 -8.01 -16.51
CA ALA A 241 -28.47 -7.44 -15.97
C ALA A 241 -28.02 -8.18 -14.70
N LEU A 242 -28.95 -8.61 -13.85
CA LEU A 242 -28.66 -9.47 -12.71
C LEU A 242 -28.01 -10.79 -13.15
N ALA A 243 -28.47 -11.37 -14.25
CA ALA A 243 -27.93 -12.61 -14.81
C ALA A 243 -26.50 -12.50 -15.36
N THR A 244 -25.95 -11.29 -15.58
CA THR A 244 -24.55 -11.12 -16.05
C THR A 244 -23.53 -11.04 -14.92
N LEU A 245 -23.99 -10.87 -13.68
CA LEU A 245 -23.15 -10.75 -12.49
C LEU A 245 -22.35 -12.03 -12.23
N ARG A 246 -21.09 -11.88 -11.85
CA ARG A 246 -20.15 -13.00 -11.65
C ARG A 246 -19.08 -12.69 -10.60
N GLY A 247 -18.56 -13.73 -9.95
CA GLY A 247 -17.50 -13.58 -8.97
C GLY A 247 -17.97 -12.79 -7.72
N PRO A 248 -17.27 -11.73 -7.28
CA PRO A 248 -17.66 -10.94 -6.11
C PRO A 248 -18.77 -9.91 -6.38
N ASP A 249 -19.38 -9.94 -7.56
CA ASP A 249 -20.50 -9.05 -7.93
C ASP A 249 -21.71 -9.26 -7.01
N LEU A 250 -22.51 -8.21 -6.80
CA LEU A 250 -23.69 -8.24 -5.92
C LEU A 250 -24.95 -7.81 -6.67
N GLY A 251 -25.94 -8.70 -6.73
CA GLY A 251 -27.25 -8.44 -7.35
C GLY A 251 -28.34 -8.23 -6.30
N LEU A 252 -29.10 -7.14 -6.43
CA LEU A 252 -30.20 -6.78 -5.54
C LEU A 252 -31.50 -6.59 -6.32
N HIS A 253 -32.58 -7.20 -5.83
CA HIS A 253 -33.94 -6.91 -6.32
C HIS A 253 -34.66 -6.00 -5.34
N VAL A 254 -35.27 -4.90 -5.81
CA VAL A 254 -35.96 -3.93 -4.96
C VAL A 254 -37.48 -4.06 -5.14
N GLY A 255 -38.18 -4.36 -4.05
CA GLY A 255 -39.62 -4.59 -4.05
C GLY A 255 -40.00 -6.07 -4.12
N PRO A 256 -41.31 -6.36 -4.24
CA PRO A 256 -41.82 -7.73 -4.35
C PRO A 256 -41.73 -8.23 -5.80
N GLY A 257 -41.26 -9.46 -5.98
CA GLY A 257 -41.19 -10.09 -7.30
C GLY A 257 -40.40 -11.40 -7.29
N ASP A 258 -40.59 -12.21 -8.32
CA ASP A 258 -39.69 -13.33 -8.61
C ASP A 258 -38.40 -12.77 -9.21
N THR A 259 -37.25 -13.18 -8.69
CA THR A 259 -35.95 -12.64 -9.10
C THR A 259 -34.85 -13.69 -9.08
N THR A 260 -33.83 -13.47 -9.92
CA THR A 260 -32.57 -14.20 -9.93
C THR A 260 -31.50 -13.56 -9.01
N ALA A 261 -31.78 -12.41 -8.42
CA ALA A 261 -30.87 -11.73 -7.49
C ALA A 261 -30.60 -12.58 -6.22
N GLY A 262 -29.39 -12.44 -5.67
CA GLY A 262 -29.02 -13.12 -4.43
C GLY A 262 -29.73 -12.57 -3.20
N HIS A 263 -30.19 -11.31 -3.25
CA HIS A 263 -30.90 -10.65 -2.15
C HIS A 263 -32.07 -9.79 -2.63
N THR A 264 -33.11 -9.72 -1.82
CA THR A 264 -34.27 -8.84 -2.03
C THR A 264 -34.30 -7.74 -0.97
N ILE A 265 -34.53 -6.51 -1.41
CA ILE A 265 -34.64 -5.29 -0.60
C ILE A 265 -36.10 -4.84 -0.66
N PRO A 266 -36.73 -4.45 0.47
CA PRO A 266 -38.18 -4.23 0.49
C PRO A 266 -38.65 -3.03 -0.33
N ASP A 267 -37.87 -1.94 -0.39
CA ASP A 267 -38.25 -0.70 -1.04
C ASP A 267 -37.04 0.20 -1.38
N PRO A 268 -37.24 1.30 -2.13
CA PRO A 268 -36.19 2.27 -2.44
C PRO A 268 -35.49 2.91 -1.23
N GLU A 269 -36.15 3.01 -0.08
CA GLU A 269 -35.57 3.62 1.12
C GLU A 269 -34.56 2.67 1.78
N ALA A 270 -34.90 1.38 1.86
CA ALA A 270 -33.96 0.33 2.24
C ALA A 270 -32.78 0.23 1.25
N PHE A 271 -33.01 0.42 -0.05
CA PHE A 271 -31.90 0.47 -1.02
C PHE A 271 -30.98 1.68 -0.80
N ALA A 272 -31.53 2.85 -0.46
CA ALA A 272 -30.73 4.01 -0.08
C ALA A 272 -29.84 3.72 1.15
N HIS A 273 -30.34 2.97 2.13
CA HIS A 273 -29.53 2.51 3.28
C HIS A 273 -28.39 1.57 2.85
N VAL A 274 -28.62 0.67 1.89
CA VAL A 274 -27.56 -0.19 1.33
C VAL A 274 -26.46 0.65 0.67
N LEU A 275 -26.83 1.67 -0.12
CA LEU A 275 -25.86 2.58 -0.75
C LEU A 275 -25.05 3.36 0.28
N ALA A 276 -25.71 3.91 1.32
CA ALA A 276 -25.03 4.63 2.40
C ALA A 276 -24.09 3.70 3.18
N LEU A 277 -24.50 2.47 3.44
CA LEU A 277 -23.66 1.47 4.10
C LEU A 277 -22.44 1.10 3.25
N LEU A 278 -22.64 0.88 1.95
CA LEU A 278 -21.55 0.59 1.03
C LEU A 278 -20.57 1.75 0.94
N PHE A 279 -21.05 3.00 0.94
CA PHE A 279 -20.22 4.20 1.03
C PHE A 279 -19.35 4.19 2.29
N GLU A 280 -19.95 3.98 3.46
CA GLU A 280 -19.23 3.94 4.74
C GLU A 280 -18.18 2.84 4.76
N LEU A 281 -18.52 1.62 4.32
CA LEU A 281 -17.60 0.48 4.25
C LEU A 281 -16.44 0.75 3.27
N ARG A 282 -16.76 1.29 2.08
CA ARG A 282 -15.76 1.59 1.03
C ARG A 282 -14.85 2.72 1.47
N ARG A 283 -15.40 3.78 2.08
CA ARG A 283 -14.64 4.91 2.63
C ARG A 283 -13.71 4.44 3.76
N ALA A 284 -14.26 3.75 4.77
CA ALA A 284 -13.47 3.25 5.90
C ALA A 284 -12.29 2.39 5.43
N TRP A 285 -12.51 1.58 4.40
CA TRP A 285 -11.45 0.79 3.80
C TRP A 285 -10.43 1.62 3.00
N LEU A 286 -10.91 2.54 2.15
CA LEU A 286 -10.06 3.41 1.32
C LEU A 286 -9.21 4.38 2.11
N PHE A 287 -9.61 4.73 3.32
CA PHE A 287 -8.90 5.65 4.18
C PHE A 287 -8.31 4.96 5.41
N GLY A 288 -8.30 3.62 5.41
CA GLY A 288 -7.55 2.84 6.39
C GLY A 288 -8.08 2.88 7.82
N GLU A 289 -9.36 3.18 8.05
CA GLU A 289 -9.94 3.18 9.41
C GLU A 289 -9.78 1.81 10.11
N ASP A 290 -9.79 0.73 9.33
CA ASP A 290 -9.56 -0.65 9.80
C ASP A 290 -8.10 -1.12 9.60
N ALA A 291 -7.23 -0.28 9.01
CA ALA A 291 -5.84 -0.67 8.77
C ALA A 291 -5.07 -0.69 10.09
N VAL A 292 -4.29 -1.75 10.29
CA VAL A 292 -3.34 -1.81 11.41
C VAL A 292 -2.27 -0.75 11.14
N GLY A 293 -2.09 0.21 12.05
CA GLY A 293 -1.02 1.21 11.96
C GLY A 293 0.34 0.56 11.69
N LEU A 294 1.15 1.16 10.82
CA LEU A 294 2.42 0.58 10.37
C LEU A 294 3.36 0.27 11.53
N GLU A 295 3.47 1.19 12.48
CA GLU A 295 4.27 1.08 13.70
C GLU A 295 3.84 -0.08 14.61
N ARG A 296 2.62 -0.59 14.46
CA ARG A 296 2.09 -1.72 15.24
C ARG A 296 2.49 -3.07 14.67
N HIS A 297 3.05 -3.12 13.47
CA HIS A 297 3.55 -4.36 12.90
C HIS A 297 4.91 -4.73 13.51
N SER A 298 5.07 -5.99 13.87
CA SER A 298 6.35 -6.54 14.32
C SER A 298 7.03 -7.29 13.17
N MET A 299 8.35 -7.16 13.05
CA MET A 299 9.16 -7.90 12.09
C MET A 299 9.84 -9.11 12.76
N ILE A 300 9.85 -10.26 12.10
CA ILE A 300 10.76 -11.37 12.40
C ILE A 300 11.75 -11.54 11.23
N GLY A 301 12.99 -11.91 11.53
CA GLY A 301 14.06 -12.03 10.55
C GLY A 301 15.17 -12.95 11.05
N ASN A 302 15.84 -13.66 10.14
CA ASN A 302 16.95 -14.58 10.44
C ASN A 302 18.19 -14.34 9.56
N GLY A 303 18.25 -13.22 8.82
CA GLY A 303 19.33 -12.96 7.88
C GLY A 303 19.14 -13.54 6.48
N SER A 304 18.16 -14.42 6.25
CA SER A 304 17.83 -14.93 4.90
C SER A 304 16.39 -14.59 4.48
N SER A 305 15.47 -14.52 5.43
CA SER A 305 14.07 -14.23 5.20
C SER A 305 13.55 -13.25 6.25
N THR A 306 12.49 -12.54 5.90
CA THR A 306 11.78 -11.61 6.78
C THR A 306 10.26 -11.85 6.67
N ALA A 307 9.54 -11.54 7.75
CA ALA A 307 8.08 -11.53 7.73
C ALA A 307 7.55 -10.46 8.69
N LEU A 308 6.36 -9.91 8.38
CA LEU A 308 5.64 -9.01 9.27
C LEU A 308 4.45 -9.70 9.93
N LEU A 309 4.24 -9.34 11.19
CA LEU A 309 3.16 -9.79 12.06
C LEU A 309 2.32 -8.58 12.47
N THR A 310 1.00 -8.72 12.39
CA THR A 310 0.07 -7.81 13.06
C THR A 310 0.08 -8.02 14.58
N PRO A 311 -0.48 -7.09 15.39
CA PRO A 311 -0.59 -7.24 16.84
C PRO A 311 -1.35 -8.49 17.32
N ASP A 312 -2.20 -9.07 16.47
CA ASP A 312 -3.00 -10.26 16.72
C ASP A 312 -2.41 -11.55 16.10
N ALA A 313 -1.09 -11.58 15.88
CA ALA A 313 -0.34 -12.73 15.36
C ALA A 313 -0.80 -13.23 13.98
N LYS A 314 -1.21 -12.33 13.08
CA LYS A 314 -1.35 -12.66 11.65
C LYS A 314 -0.03 -12.35 10.94
N VAL A 315 0.57 -13.35 10.28
CA VAL A 315 1.64 -13.10 9.31
C VAL A 315 0.98 -12.44 8.11
N CYS A 316 1.27 -11.15 7.91
CA CYS A 316 0.59 -10.31 6.91
C CYS A 316 1.49 -9.91 5.74
N TRP A 317 2.78 -10.18 5.85
CA TRP A 317 3.76 -9.97 4.79
C TRP A 317 4.87 -11.01 4.89
N MET A 318 5.23 -11.64 3.78
CA MET A 318 6.40 -12.52 3.65
C MET A 318 6.65 -12.80 2.18
N SER A 319 7.91 -12.81 1.74
CA SER A 319 8.33 -13.22 0.40
C SER A 319 9.13 -14.53 0.45
N HIS A 320 9.18 -15.23 -0.68
CA HIS A 320 9.99 -16.44 -0.89
C HIS A 320 10.32 -16.58 -2.38
N PRO A 321 11.53 -17.05 -2.79
CA PRO A 321 12.63 -17.53 -1.94
C PRO A 321 13.47 -16.46 -1.26
N LEU A 322 13.55 -15.26 -1.85
CA LEU A 322 14.32 -14.15 -1.30
C LEU A 322 13.40 -13.03 -0.79
N PRO A 323 13.91 -12.12 0.06
CA PRO A 323 13.11 -10.98 0.54
C PRO A 323 12.55 -10.09 -0.59
N ASP A 324 13.24 -9.98 -1.73
CA ASP A 324 12.83 -9.22 -2.91
C ASP A 324 12.03 -10.04 -3.94
N SER A 325 11.71 -11.31 -3.64
CA SER A 325 10.88 -12.17 -4.48
C SER A 325 9.38 -11.86 -4.35
N GLY A 326 8.55 -12.51 -5.19
CA GLY A 326 7.09 -12.46 -5.08
C GLY A 326 6.59 -12.79 -3.67
N SER A 327 5.51 -12.14 -3.23
CA SER A 327 4.98 -12.36 -1.88
C SER A 327 4.35 -13.75 -1.76
N LEU A 328 4.59 -14.43 -0.65
CA LEU A 328 3.78 -15.57 -0.21
C LEU A 328 2.52 -15.09 0.56
N PHE A 329 2.67 -14.02 1.32
CA PHE A 329 1.59 -13.32 2.02
C PHE A 329 1.68 -11.83 1.73
N ALA A 330 0.57 -11.22 1.30
CA ALA A 330 0.46 -9.79 1.01
C ALA A 330 -0.79 -9.15 1.65
N HIS A 331 -1.28 -9.71 2.76
CA HIS A 331 -2.43 -9.17 3.48
C HIS A 331 -2.30 -7.68 3.83
N ILE A 332 -1.11 -7.19 4.17
CA ILE A 332 -0.91 -5.76 4.45
C ILE A 332 -1.30 -4.86 3.25
N LEU A 333 -1.21 -5.36 2.01
CA LEU A 333 -1.57 -4.65 0.79
C LEU A 333 -2.95 -5.02 0.22
N GLY A 334 -3.52 -6.16 0.59
CA GLY A 334 -4.77 -6.64 -0.03
C GLY A 334 -5.73 -7.41 0.86
N GLY A 335 -5.54 -7.39 2.17
CA GLY A 335 -6.38 -8.09 3.13
C GLY A 335 -6.36 -9.61 2.96
N ASP A 336 -7.38 -10.30 3.47
CA ASP A 336 -7.44 -11.77 3.45
C ASP A 336 -7.30 -12.38 2.03
N PRO A 337 -7.86 -11.80 0.94
CA PRO A 337 -7.67 -12.31 -0.42
C PRO A 337 -6.20 -12.30 -0.91
N ALA A 338 -5.36 -11.43 -0.34
CA ALA A 338 -3.93 -11.33 -0.67
C ALA A 338 -3.04 -12.24 0.21
N GLY A 339 -3.65 -13.05 1.06
CA GLY A 339 -3.01 -14.17 1.74
C GLY A 339 -2.37 -13.80 3.07
N HIS A 340 -2.50 -14.73 4.01
CA HIS A 340 -2.04 -14.58 5.39
C HIS A 340 -1.86 -15.93 6.08
N PHE A 341 -1.18 -15.91 7.23
CA PHE A 341 -1.16 -17.02 8.17
C PHE A 341 -1.61 -16.52 9.55
N SER A 342 -2.85 -16.82 9.95
CA SER A 342 -3.44 -16.34 11.21
C SER A 342 -3.49 -17.41 12.28
N ILE A 343 -3.30 -16.99 13.53
CA ILE A 343 -3.65 -17.75 14.72
C ILE A 343 -4.44 -16.84 15.65
N GLU A 344 -5.66 -17.24 15.99
CA GLU A 344 -6.54 -16.48 16.89
C GLU A 344 -7.22 -17.41 17.92
N PRO A 345 -7.59 -16.92 19.12
CA PRO A 345 -8.43 -17.71 20.02
C PRO A 345 -9.82 -17.97 19.42
N VAL A 346 -10.35 -19.19 19.55
CA VAL A 346 -11.70 -19.54 19.05
C VAL A 346 -12.78 -18.69 19.72
N LYS A 347 -12.58 -18.37 21.01
CA LYS A 347 -13.42 -17.41 21.74
C LYS A 347 -12.80 -16.02 21.59
N PRO A 348 -13.47 -15.06 20.94
CA PRO A 348 -12.93 -13.72 20.77
C PRO A 348 -12.49 -13.13 22.11
N SER A 349 -11.22 -12.74 22.19
CA SER A 349 -10.64 -12.08 23.36
C SER A 349 -9.63 -11.04 22.90
N PRO A 350 -9.47 -9.93 23.63
CA PRO A 350 -8.49 -8.91 23.28
C PRO A 350 -7.07 -9.47 23.43
N VAL A 351 -6.17 -9.03 22.55
CA VAL A 351 -4.74 -9.25 22.72
C VAL A 351 -4.30 -8.52 23.99
N LEU A 352 -3.64 -9.23 24.90
CA LEU A 352 -3.12 -8.67 26.13
C LEU A 352 -1.78 -7.96 25.90
N ALA A 353 -0.91 -8.57 25.10
CA ALA A 353 0.37 -8.00 24.72
C ALA A 353 0.96 -8.71 23.49
N GLN A 354 1.70 -7.97 22.67
CA GLN A 354 2.69 -8.51 21.75
C GLN A 354 4.05 -7.92 22.12
N ARG A 355 5.08 -8.75 22.19
CA ARG A 355 6.44 -8.32 22.53
C ARG A 355 7.47 -9.20 21.85
N TYR A 356 8.67 -8.67 21.68
CA TYR A 356 9.82 -9.52 21.44
C TYR A 356 10.26 -10.22 22.73
N VAL A 357 10.66 -11.48 22.61
CA VAL A 357 11.54 -12.11 23.60
C VAL A 357 12.82 -11.28 23.64
N GLU A 358 13.19 -10.82 24.84
CA GLU A 358 14.23 -9.81 25.05
C GLU A 358 15.51 -10.09 24.25
N ASN A 359 16.02 -9.08 23.54
CA ASN A 359 17.24 -9.17 22.71
C ASN A 359 17.22 -10.31 21.67
N THR A 360 16.05 -10.60 21.09
CA THR A 360 15.89 -11.54 19.97
C THR A 360 14.91 -11.00 18.90
N MET A 361 14.81 -11.70 17.78
CA MET A 361 13.77 -11.53 16.75
C MET A 361 12.60 -12.53 16.91
N ILE A 362 12.44 -13.12 18.10
CA ILE A 362 11.32 -14.01 18.43
C ILE A 362 10.18 -13.16 18.99
N VAL A 363 8.98 -13.29 18.43
CA VAL A 363 7.79 -12.52 18.87
C VAL A 363 6.85 -13.42 19.65
N GLU A 364 6.35 -12.91 20.78
CA GLU A 364 5.28 -13.54 21.56
C GLU A 364 4.03 -12.66 21.53
N THR A 365 2.91 -13.23 21.09
CA THR A 365 1.58 -12.61 21.15
C THR A 365 0.71 -13.37 22.15
N ARG A 366 0.11 -12.65 23.11
CA ARG A 366 -0.60 -13.26 24.25
C ARG A 366 -2.05 -12.79 24.32
N TRP A 367 -2.93 -13.76 24.47
CA TRP A 367 -4.32 -13.61 24.94
C TRP A 367 -4.44 -14.22 26.34
N ALA A 368 -5.66 -14.26 26.88
CA ALA A 368 -5.91 -14.84 28.20
C ALA A 368 -5.50 -16.32 28.29
N ASP A 369 -5.94 -17.13 27.32
CA ASP A 369 -5.77 -18.59 27.35
C ASP A 369 -4.93 -19.15 26.18
N VAL A 370 -4.38 -18.27 25.33
CA VAL A 370 -3.58 -18.62 24.14
C VAL A 370 -2.35 -17.73 24.10
N THR A 371 -1.18 -18.32 23.84
CA THR A 371 0.07 -17.61 23.53
C THR A 371 0.66 -18.19 22.27
N VAL A 372 1.02 -17.32 21.33
CA VAL A 372 1.67 -17.65 20.07
C VAL A 372 3.10 -17.15 20.12
N THR A 373 4.07 -18.01 19.83
CA THR A 373 5.48 -17.63 19.64
C THR A 373 5.86 -17.84 18.17
N ASP A 374 6.27 -16.76 17.49
CA ASP A 374 6.63 -16.75 16.08
C ASP A 374 8.14 -16.46 15.93
N TYR A 375 8.83 -17.25 15.11
CA TYR A 375 10.22 -17.00 14.74
C TYR A 375 10.60 -17.64 13.41
N LEU A 376 11.62 -17.07 12.75
CA LEU A 376 12.28 -17.70 11.61
C LEU A 376 13.48 -18.50 12.10
N GLU A 377 13.55 -19.75 11.69
CA GLU A 377 14.65 -20.65 12.01
C GLU A 377 15.74 -20.54 10.93
N PRO A 378 17.04 -20.57 11.29
CA PRO A 378 18.12 -20.66 10.32
C PRO A 378 17.97 -21.89 9.43
N ALA A 379 18.11 -21.69 8.12
CA ALA A 379 18.00 -22.73 7.12
C ALA A 379 19.04 -22.50 6.01
N PRO A 380 19.36 -23.54 5.21
CA PRO A 380 20.23 -23.36 4.04
C PRO A 380 19.67 -22.31 3.06
N GLU A 381 20.55 -21.76 2.23
CA GLU A 381 20.17 -20.76 1.21
C GLU A 381 19.03 -21.28 0.32
N GLY A 382 18.05 -20.41 0.05
CA GLY A 382 16.85 -20.74 -0.72
C GLY A 382 15.75 -21.45 0.08
N ILE A 383 16.01 -21.87 1.32
CA ILE A 383 14.99 -22.45 2.20
C ILE A 383 14.52 -21.42 3.23
N THR A 384 13.20 -21.30 3.36
CA THR A 384 12.58 -20.53 4.45
C THR A 384 11.93 -21.46 5.45
N SER A 385 12.12 -21.22 6.75
CA SER A 385 11.52 -22.03 7.83
C SER A 385 10.87 -21.13 8.88
N LEU A 386 9.54 -20.96 8.78
CA LEU A 386 8.73 -20.21 9.74
C LEU A 386 8.14 -21.16 10.77
N VAL A 387 8.52 -20.97 12.03
CA VAL A 387 8.02 -21.78 13.15
C VAL A 387 7.06 -20.95 14.00
N ARG A 388 5.91 -21.54 14.30
CA ARG A 388 4.86 -20.96 15.14
C ARG A 388 4.46 -21.94 16.22
N VAL A 389 4.56 -21.53 17.48
CA VAL A 389 4.24 -22.38 18.64
C VAL A 389 3.05 -21.82 19.36
N LEU A 390 1.97 -22.61 19.47
CA LEU A 390 0.77 -22.27 20.21
C LEU A 390 0.82 -22.99 21.55
N SER A 391 0.57 -22.25 22.63
CA SER A 391 0.54 -22.80 23.99
C SER A 391 -0.54 -22.12 24.83
N GLY A 392 -1.01 -22.78 25.88
CA GLY A 392 -2.04 -22.24 26.77
C GLY A 392 -3.03 -23.31 27.20
N THR A 393 -4.22 -22.88 27.59
CA THR A 393 -5.29 -23.77 28.09
C THR A 393 -6.58 -23.66 27.26
N GLY A 394 -6.63 -22.71 26.32
CA GLY A 394 -7.79 -22.46 25.48
C GLY A 394 -7.77 -23.24 24.16
N ASN A 395 -8.66 -22.84 23.26
CA ASN A 395 -8.71 -23.31 21.89
C ASN A 395 -8.28 -22.19 20.94
N ALA A 396 -7.51 -22.53 19.92
CA ALA A 396 -7.07 -21.60 18.88
C ALA A 396 -7.52 -22.06 17.51
N ARG A 397 -7.87 -21.10 16.65
CA ARG A 397 -8.11 -21.31 15.23
C ARG A 397 -6.85 -20.96 14.47
N VAL A 398 -6.45 -21.86 13.59
CA VAL A 398 -5.32 -21.71 12.66
C VAL A 398 -5.89 -21.54 11.26
N VAL A 399 -5.49 -20.48 10.56
CA VAL A 399 -5.85 -20.24 9.15
C VAL A 399 -4.58 -20.07 8.34
N PHE A 400 -4.30 -21.03 7.47
CA PHE A 400 -3.18 -21.02 6.54
C PHE A 400 -3.71 -20.72 5.12
N ALA A 401 -3.52 -19.47 4.68
CA ALA A 401 -4.04 -18.94 3.42
C ALA A 401 -2.92 -18.29 2.58
N PRO A 402 -1.90 -19.04 2.12
CA PRO A 402 -0.85 -18.52 1.24
C PRO A 402 -1.45 -18.04 -0.09
N ARG A 403 -0.89 -16.97 -0.66
CA ARG A 403 -1.26 -16.42 -1.97
C ARG A 403 0.01 -16.00 -2.73
N PRO A 404 0.75 -16.96 -3.31
CA PRO A 404 2.03 -16.68 -3.95
C PRO A 404 1.92 -15.65 -5.08
N ASP A 405 3.03 -14.93 -5.28
CA ASP A 405 3.20 -13.90 -6.30
C ASP A 405 2.11 -12.82 -6.24
N TYR A 406 1.92 -12.20 -5.07
CA TYR A 406 0.93 -11.14 -4.86
C TYR A 406 -0.51 -11.59 -5.19
N ALA A 407 -0.81 -12.85 -4.87
CA ALA A 407 -2.03 -13.54 -5.27
C ALA A 407 -2.20 -13.71 -6.79
N ASN A 408 -1.17 -13.64 -7.62
CA ASN A 408 -1.32 -13.88 -9.07
C ASN A 408 -1.15 -15.35 -9.45
N ALA A 409 -0.45 -16.15 -8.64
CA ALA A 409 -0.20 -17.56 -8.94
C ALA A 409 -1.30 -18.48 -8.34
N PRO A 410 -2.07 -19.21 -9.17
CA PRO A 410 -3.01 -20.21 -8.69
C PRO A 410 -2.30 -21.47 -8.19
N PHE A 411 -2.89 -22.15 -7.20
CA PHE A 411 -2.33 -23.38 -6.63
C PHE A 411 -3.43 -24.24 -5.99
N ASN A 412 -3.10 -25.50 -5.68
CA ASN A 412 -3.95 -26.40 -4.89
C ASN A 412 -3.26 -26.83 -3.59
N MET A 413 -4.04 -27.36 -2.63
CA MET A 413 -3.52 -27.94 -1.40
C MET A 413 -3.91 -29.41 -1.26
N GLU A 414 -3.01 -30.20 -0.70
CA GLU A 414 -3.25 -31.60 -0.32
C GLU A 414 -2.81 -31.85 1.11
N ILE A 415 -3.57 -32.66 1.86
CA ILE A 415 -3.17 -33.14 3.19
C ILE A 415 -2.47 -34.49 3.01
N ARG A 416 -1.26 -34.62 3.58
CA ARG A 416 -0.45 -35.83 3.57
C ARG A 416 0.00 -36.15 4.99
N GLY A 417 -0.78 -36.98 5.69
CA GLY A 417 -0.55 -37.23 7.12
C GLY A 417 -0.73 -35.95 7.93
N ASP A 418 0.32 -35.55 8.64
CA ASP A 418 0.36 -34.34 9.49
C ASP A 418 0.85 -33.09 8.73
N GLU A 419 0.83 -33.12 7.40
CA GLU A 419 1.36 -32.04 6.56
C GLU A 419 0.31 -31.51 5.59
N VAL A 420 0.34 -30.19 5.35
CA VAL A 420 -0.38 -29.52 4.26
C VAL A 420 0.64 -29.16 3.18
N HIS A 421 0.50 -29.75 2.00
CA HIS A 421 1.36 -29.54 0.84
C HIS A 421 0.69 -28.57 -0.13
N ILE A 422 1.41 -27.55 -0.56
CA ILE A 422 1.02 -26.68 -1.67
C ILE A 422 1.51 -27.29 -2.97
N ILE A 423 0.61 -27.43 -3.94
CA ILE A 423 0.86 -28.07 -5.23
C ILE A 423 0.65 -27.03 -6.34
N GLY A 424 1.56 -27.00 -7.32
CA GLY A 424 1.50 -26.09 -8.48
C GLY A 424 2.31 -24.81 -8.33
N THR A 425 3.11 -24.68 -7.27
CA THR A 425 4.12 -23.62 -7.10
C THR A 425 5.47 -24.03 -7.70
N SER A 426 6.34 -23.06 -7.99
CA SER A 426 7.71 -23.31 -8.48
C SER A 426 8.53 -24.11 -7.48
N ASP A 427 8.38 -23.76 -6.20
CA ASP A 427 9.10 -24.34 -5.07
C ASP A 427 8.14 -25.12 -4.17
N PRO A 428 8.59 -26.21 -3.52
CA PRO A 428 7.77 -26.94 -2.57
C PRO A 428 7.48 -26.06 -1.36
N ILE A 429 6.21 -25.99 -0.96
CA ILE A 429 5.79 -25.34 0.28
C ILE A 429 4.99 -26.33 1.11
N ILE A 430 5.47 -26.60 2.31
CA ILE A 430 4.95 -27.63 3.20
C ILE A 430 4.72 -27.01 4.57
N LEU A 431 3.50 -27.12 5.09
CA LEU A 431 3.20 -26.83 6.48
C LEU A 431 3.14 -28.15 7.25
N SER A 432 4.17 -28.41 8.06
CA SER A 432 4.15 -29.50 9.03
C SER A 432 3.43 -29.09 10.30
N ALA A 433 2.44 -29.87 10.71
CA ALA A 433 1.59 -29.60 11.87
C ALA A 433 1.17 -30.90 12.59
N PRO A 434 2.09 -31.59 13.27
CA PRO A 434 1.81 -32.85 13.96
C PRO A 434 0.63 -32.75 14.93
N GLY A 435 -0.34 -33.65 14.78
CA GLY A 435 -1.53 -33.70 15.63
C GLY A 435 -2.61 -32.65 15.29
N VAL A 436 -2.48 -31.92 14.19
CA VAL A 436 -3.47 -30.92 13.74
C VAL A 436 -4.23 -31.44 12.54
N VAL A 437 -5.57 -31.43 12.62
CA VAL A 437 -6.44 -31.84 11.53
C VAL A 437 -6.96 -30.59 10.79
N PHE A 438 -6.49 -30.40 9.56
CA PHE A 438 -6.95 -29.31 8.70
C PHE A 438 -8.15 -29.69 7.84
N THR A 439 -9.00 -28.70 7.59
CA THR A 439 -10.00 -28.71 6.53
C THR A 439 -9.55 -27.75 5.43
N ILE A 440 -9.53 -28.24 4.18
CA ILE A 440 -9.19 -27.41 3.01
C ILE A 440 -10.47 -26.93 2.33
N THR A 441 -10.54 -25.63 2.09
CA THR A 441 -11.54 -25.00 1.22
C THR A 441 -10.85 -24.37 0.02
N SER A 442 -11.39 -24.57 -1.19
CA SER A 442 -10.85 -24.00 -2.42
C SER A 442 -11.92 -23.28 -3.23
N ASP A 443 -11.53 -22.18 -3.89
CA ASP A 443 -12.34 -21.39 -4.81
C ASP A 443 -11.90 -21.58 -6.29
N ALA A 444 -11.27 -22.73 -6.58
CA ALA A 444 -10.63 -23.11 -7.84
C ALA A 444 -9.35 -22.34 -8.22
N LYS A 445 -9.14 -21.12 -7.69
CA LYS A 445 -7.90 -20.35 -7.90
C LYS A 445 -6.91 -20.57 -6.77
N TYR A 446 -7.40 -20.62 -5.54
CA TYR A 446 -6.60 -20.81 -4.34
C TYR A 446 -7.21 -21.86 -3.41
N ALA A 447 -6.44 -22.26 -2.42
CA ALA A 447 -6.89 -23.07 -1.30
C ALA A 447 -6.51 -22.42 0.04
N THR A 448 -7.30 -22.73 1.05
CA THR A 448 -7.08 -22.29 2.44
C THR A 448 -7.27 -23.49 3.36
N ALA A 449 -6.29 -23.73 4.24
CA ALA A 449 -6.37 -24.77 5.25
C ALA A 449 -6.73 -24.15 6.60
N THR A 450 -7.81 -24.64 7.23
CA THR A 450 -8.28 -24.16 8.54
C THR A 450 -8.33 -25.31 9.55
N ALA A 451 -7.90 -25.07 10.79
CA ALA A 451 -8.00 -26.02 11.89
C ALA A 451 -8.40 -25.32 13.18
N GLU A 452 -9.08 -26.03 14.08
CA GLU A 452 -9.23 -25.64 15.48
C GLU A 452 -8.45 -26.62 16.35
N VAL A 453 -7.62 -26.09 17.25
CA VAL A 453 -6.73 -26.88 18.11
C VAL A 453 -7.01 -26.59 19.58
N ALA A 454 -6.99 -27.64 20.40
CA ALA A 454 -7.09 -27.53 21.84
C ALA A 454 -5.68 -27.51 22.45
N LEU A 455 -5.34 -26.47 23.20
CA LEU A 455 -3.99 -26.31 23.78
C LEU A 455 -3.83 -26.97 25.16
N GLY A 456 -4.94 -27.46 25.73
CA GLY A 456 -4.94 -28.15 27.03
C GLY A 456 -4.17 -29.47 27.05
N ASP A 457 -3.97 -30.10 25.88
CA ASP A 457 -3.22 -31.36 25.74
C ASP A 457 -1.71 -31.15 25.52
N GLY A 458 -1.28 -29.90 25.38
CA GLY A 458 0.12 -29.52 25.17
C GLY A 458 0.30 -28.45 24.07
N PRO A 459 1.54 -27.98 23.86
CA PRO A 459 1.82 -27.01 22.82
C PRO A 459 1.68 -27.64 21.43
N VAL A 460 1.17 -26.85 20.48
CA VAL A 460 1.10 -27.19 19.06
C VAL A 460 2.21 -26.46 18.32
N VAL A 461 3.01 -27.20 17.54
CA VAL A 461 4.11 -26.64 16.73
C VAL A 461 3.71 -26.71 15.27
N LEU A 462 3.71 -25.55 14.61
CA LEU A 462 3.51 -25.40 13.17
C LEU A 462 4.86 -25.00 12.55
N ASN A 463 5.30 -25.71 11.52
CA ASN A 463 6.52 -25.37 10.79
C ASN A 463 6.22 -25.27 9.29
N MET A 464 6.21 -24.05 8.77
CA MET A 464 6.09 -23.81 7.33
C MET A 464 7.47 -23.76 6.70
N ARG A 465 7.75 -24.70 5.80
CA ARG A 465 8.99 -24.80 5.03
C ARG A 465 8.72 -24.52 3.56
N CYS A 466 9.52 -23.67 2.96
CA CYS A 466 9.45 -23.29 1.55
C CYS A 466 10.80 -23.55 0.88
N GLY A 467 10.82 -24.07 -0.34
CA GLY A 467 12.05 -24.35 -1.11
C GLY A 467 12.77 -25.64 -0.71
N ASP A 468 12.27 -26.36 0.29
CA ASP A 468 12.92 -27.58 0.80
C ASP A 468 12.40 -28.84 0.10
N THR A 469 13.24 -29.43 -0.76
CA THR A 469 12.90 -30.63 -1.54
C THR A 469 13.08 -31.93 -0.77
N GLU A 470 13.87 -31.92 0.31
CA GLU A 470 14.13 -33.09 1.16
C GLU A 470 13.99 -32.70 2.64
N PRO A 471 12.78 -32.28 3.08
CA PRO A 471 12.59 -31.79 4.43
C PRO A 471 12.85 -32.90 5.46
N PRO A 472 13.55 -32.60 6.56
CA PRO A 472 13.67 -33.55 7.65
C PRO A 472 12.28 -33.83 8.27
N PRO A 473 12.06 -35.01 8.88
CA PRO A 473 10.83 -35.30 9.59
C PRO A 473 10.53 -34.24 10.65
N ALA A 474 9.25 -33.96 10.86
CA ALA A 474 8.79 -33.04 11.88
C ALA A 474 9.30 -33.46 13.27
N ASP A 475 9.92 -32.52 14.00
CA ASP A 475 10.36 -32.72 15.38
C ASP A 475 9.79 -31.62 16.31
N PRO A 476 8.52 -31.77 16.75
CA PRO A 476 7.91 -30.88 17.74
C PRO A 476 8.61 -30.94 19.10
N ALA A 477 9.16 -32.10 19.50
CA ALA A 477 9.80 -32.27 20.79
C ALA A 477 11.15 -31.54 20.87
N GLY A 478 11.86 -31.42 19.75
CA GLY A 478 13.09 -30.63 19.62
C GLY A 478 12.88 -29.13 19.46
N GLU A 479 11.66 -28.65 19.16
CA GLU A 479 11.37 -27.21 18.96
C GLU A 479 11.90 -26.32 20.09
N PRO A 480 11.69 -26.63 21.39
CA PRO A 480 12.16 -25.74 22.46
C PRO A 480 13.68 -25.56 22.45
N HIS A 481 14.43 -26.59 22.07
CA HIS A 481 15.89 -26.53 21.95
C HIS A 481 16.32 -25.68 20.75
N ARG A 482 15.63 -25.82 19.60
CA ARG A 482 15.90 -25.03 18.38
C ARG A 482 15.60 -23.55 18.61
N ARG A 483 14.45 -23.22 19.20
CA ARG A 483 14.10 -21.84 19.59
C ARG A 483 15.07 -21.26 20.61
N ALA A 484 15.50 -22.05 21.60
CA ALA A 484 16.51 -21.61 22.57
C ALA A 484 17.87 -21.32 21.89
N ALA A 485 18.28 -22.09 20.90
CA ALA A 485 19.50 -21.85 20.13
C ALA A 485 19.42 -20.54 19.33
N VAL A 486 18.30 -20.29 18.64
CA VAL A 486 18.03 -19.01 17.95
C VAL A 486 18.10 -17.83 18.92
N GLY A 487 17.42 -17.96 20.07
CA GLY A 487 17.44 -16.92 21.10
C GLY A 487 18.82 -16.68 21.72
N LEU A 488 19.61 -17.74 21.91
CA LEU A 488 20.97 -17.65 22.45
C LEU A 488 21.90 -16.92 21.47
N ALA A 489 21.87 -17.28 20.19
CA ALA A 489 22.69 -16.64 19.17
C ALA A 489 22.44 -15.12 19.10
N ALA A 490 21.16 -14.72 19.06
CA ALA A 490 20.79 -13.30 19.06
C ALA A 490 21.27 -12.57 20.32
N ARG A 491 21.12 -13.18 21.51
CA ARG A 491 21.54 -12.58 22.78
C ARG A 491 23.06 -12.42 22.89
N GLU A 492 23.84 -13.41 22.43
CA GLU A 492 25.30 -13.29 22.43
C GLU A 492 25.77 -12.22 21.44
N TRP A 493 25.13 -12.11 20.27
CA TRP A 493 25.41 -11.01 19.34
C TRP A 493 25.11 -9.64 19.97
N VAL A 494 23.92 -9.44 20.55
CA VAL A 494 23.57 -8.16 21.21
C VAL A 494 24.51 -7.83 22.37
N LYS A 495 24.97 -8.84 23.12
CA LYS A 495 25.89 -8.66 24.25
C LYS A 495 27.29 -8.22 23.81
N ALA A 496 27.70 -8.55 22.58
CA ALA A 496 28.98 -8.12 22.02
C ALA A 496 28.97 -6.65 21.57
N LEU A 497 27.79 -6.03 21.43
CA LEU A 497 27.65 -4.64 20.99
C LEU A 497 28.06 -3.64 22.07
N GLN A 498 28.67 -2.55 21.63
CA GLN A 498 28.93 -1.34 22.41
C GLN A 498 27.74 -0.39 22.25
N VAL A 499 26.82 -0.44 23.20
CA VAL A 499 25.55 0.29 23.15
C VAL A 499 25.60 1.50 24.09
N PRO A 500 25.18 2.71 23.65
CA PRO A 500 25.09 3.89 24.50
C PRO A 500 24.09 3.69 25.66
N THR A 501 24.24 4.50 26.71
CA THR A 501 23.34 4.48 27.87
C THR A 501 21.99 5.13 27.55
N ILE A 502 21.97 6.06 26.58
CA ILE A 502 20.75 6.68 26.07
C ILE A 502 19.89 5.64 25.35
N LYS A 503 18.69 5.40 25.90
CA LYS A 503 17.66 4.52 25.33
C LYS A 503 18.19 3.14 24.91
N THR A 504 19.08 2.54 25.72
CA THR A 504 19.78 1.27 25.43
C THR A 504 18.90 0.16 24.86
N SER A 505 17.68 -0.03 25.38
CA SER A 505 16.75 -1.07 24.89
C SER A 505 16.29 -0.83 23.46
N LEU A 506 16.00 0.42 23.08
CA LEU A 506 15.61 0.78 21.72
C LEU A 506 16.81 0.72 20.77
N VAL A 507 18.02 1.05 21.24
CA VAL A 507 19.23 0.91 20.42
C VAL A 507 19.51 -0.56 20.11
N ARG A 508 19.39 -1.45 21.10
CA ARG A 508 19.49 -2.91 20.88
C ARG A 508 18.43 -3.43 19.92
N ARG A 509 17.19 -2.96 20.04
CA ARG A 509 16.11 -3.31 19.11
C ARG A 509 16.41 -2.83 17.70
N SER A 510 16.83 -1.58 17.53
CA SER A 510 17.19 -1.00 16.24
C SER A 510 18.36 -1.73 15.61
N ALA A 511 19.40 -2.10 16.39
CA ALA A 511 20.52 -2.89 15.90
C ALA A 511 20.08 -4.28 15.41
N LEU A 512 19.17 -4.95 16.12
CA LEU A 512 18.60 -6.23 15.67
C LEU A 512 17.77 -6.09 14.39
N VAL A 513 17.06 -4.98 14.22
CA VAL A 513 16.32 -4.66 12.98
C VAL A 513 17.30 -4.53 11.83
N LEU A 514 18.32 -3.67 11.96
CA LEU A 514 19.35 -3.48 10.94
C LEU A 514 20.05 -4.80 10.59
N LYS A 515 20.44 -5.58 11.61
CA LYS A 515 21.03 -6.91 11.41
C LYS A 515 20.12 -7.87 10.64
N SER A 516 18.80 -7.81 10.89
CA SER A 516 17.82 -8.65 10.19
C SER A 516 17.52 -8.21 8.76
N LEU A 517 17.84 -6.95 8.41
CA LEU A 517 17.76 -6.44 7.03
C LEU A 517 19.02 -6.77 6.22
N VAL A 518 20.10 -7.20 6.86
CA VAL A 518 21.27 -7.76 6.17
C VAL A 518 20.91 -9.17 5.70
N HIS A 519 20.94 -9.38 4.40
CA HIS A 519 20.82 -10.70 3.80
C HIS A 519 22.16 -11.44 3.93
N GLU A 520 22.34 -12.19 5.01
CA GLU A 520 23.58 -12.87 5.39
C GLU A 520 24.22 -13.71 4.27
N PRO A 521 23.47 -14.48 3.44
CA PRO A 521 24.09 -15.27 2.38
C PRO A 521 24.83 -14.44 1.33
N THR A 522 24.34 -13.24 1.02
CA THR A 522 24.94 -12.39 -0.02
C THR A 522 25.74 -11.22 0.54
N GLY A 523 25.32 -10.66 1.68
CA GLY A 523 25.82 -9.41 2.25
C GLY A 523 25.04 -8.17 1.82
N ALA A 524 24.06 -8.29 0.93
CA ALA A 524 23.17 -7.19 0.56
C ALA A 524 22.32 -6.73 1.76
N VAL A 525 21.85 -5.49 1.74
CA VAL A 525 21.04 -4.91 2.81
C VAL A 525 19.74 -4.36 2.25
N LEU A 526 18.61 -4.79 2.79
CA LEU A 526 17.30 -4.27 2.41
C LEU A 526 17.12 -2.85 2.96
N ALA A 527 16.62 -1.91 2.15
CA ALA A 527 16.21 -0.60 2.68
C ALA A 527 15.00 -0.73 3.62
N ALA A 528 14.06 -1.61 3.29
CA ALA A 528 13.01 -2.12 4.15
C ALA A 528 12.55 -3.51 3.65
N PRO A 529 11.90 -4.35 4.47
CA PRO A 529 11.44 -5.67 4.01
C PRO A 529 10.11 -5.62 3.26
N THR A 530 9.54 -4.43 3.01
CA THR A 530 8.21 -4.22 2.42
C THR A 530 8.25 -3.44 1.11
N THR A 531 7.13 -3.50 0.41
CA THR A 531 6.86 -2.66 -0.77
C THR A 531 5.54 -1.92 -0.62
N SER A 532 5.44 -0.77 -1.29
CA SER A 532 4.21 -0.06 -1.60
C SER A 532 3.38 0.33 -0.38
N LEU A 533 4.04 0.54 0.75
CA LEU A 533 3.46 1.27 1.86
C LEU A 533 3.52 2.77 1.54
N PRO A 534 2.44 3.52 1.78
CA PRO A 534 2.27 4.86 1.21
C PRO A 534 3.00 5.93 2.00
N GLU A 535 3.68 6.85 1.29
CA GLU A 535 4.16 8.13 1.84
C GLU A 535 2.99 9.10 2.13
N GLY A 536 1.77 8.78 1.68
CA GLY A 536 0.55 9.49 2.04
C GLY A 536 -0.68 8.62 1.78
N ILE A 537 -1.57 8.46 2.76
CA ILE A 537 -2.74 7.56 2.67
C ILE A 537 -3.62 7.94 1.46
N GLY A 538 -3.97 6.94 0.64
CA GLY A 538 -4.71 7.11 -0.60
C GLY A 538 -3.89 7.72 -1.74
N GLY A 539 -2.62 8.08 -1.49
CA GLY A 539 -1.70 8.69 -2.43
C GLY A 539 -1.04 7.70 -3.38
N THR A 540 -0.30 8.26 -4.34
CA THR A 540 0.38 7.50 -5.39
C THR A 540 1.86 7.26 -5.14
N ARG A 541 2.40 7.76 -4.03
CA ARG A 541 3.81 7.63 -3.62
C ARG A 541 3.97 6.35 -2.79
N ASN A 542 4.08 5.23 -3.49
CA ASN A 542 4.14 3.88 -2.90
C ASN A 542 5.22 3.11 -3.66
N TRP A 543 6.35 2.82 -3.00
CA TRP A 543 7.58 2.32 -3.63
C TRP A 543 8.02 0.97 -3.07
N ASP A 544 8.74 0.19 -3.87
CA ASP A 544 9.32 -1.07 -3.43
C ASP A 544 10.71 -0.86 -2.83
N TYR A 545 10.87 -1.18 -1.54
CA TYR A 545 12.09 -0.92 -0.76
C TYR A 545 12.88 -2.19 -0.42
N ARG A 546 12.49 -3.34 -1.00
CA ARG A 546 13.11 -4.66 -0.71
C ARG A 546 14.46 -4.86 -1.38
N TYR A 547 15.00 -3.83 -2.01
CA TYR A 547 16.26 -3.86 -2.72
C TYR A 547 17.38 -3.24 -1.91
N CYS A 548 18.61 -3.42 -2.38
CA CYS A 548 19.79 -2.86 -1.76
C CYS A 548 20.22 -1.60 -2.49
N TRP A 549 19.85 -0.44 -1.96
CA TRP A 549 20.50 0.82 -2.31
C TRP A 549 21.92 0.83 -1.76
N LEU A 550 22.88 1.23 -2.60
CA LEU A 550 24.28 1.27 -2.19
C LEU A 550 24.50 2.24 -1.00
N ARG A 551 23.80 3.37 -1.03
CA ARG A 551 23.76 4.36 0.05
C ARG A 551 23.18 3.76 1.33
N ASP A 552 21.96 3.26 1.27
CA ASP A 552 21.24 2.73 2.44
C ASP A 552 21.97 1.54 3.08
N GLY A 553 22.46 0.63 2.24
CA GLY A 553 23.21 -0.54 2.69
C GLY A 553 24.51 -0.16 3.39
N SER A 554 25.30 0.74 2.78
CA SER A 554 26.57 1.19 3.38
C SER A 554 26.36 1.94 4.70
N MET A 555 25.37 2.83 4.78
CA MET A 555 25.02 3.53 6.02
C MET A 555 24.52 2.57 7.11
N THR A 556 23.73 1.56 6.73
CA THR A 556 23.19 0.55 7.66
C THR A 556 24.30 -0.25 8.30
N VAL A 557 25.22 -0.81 7.52
CA VAL A 557 26.33 -1.58 8.08
C VAL A 557 27.35 -0.68 8.77
N ASN A 558 27.50 0.59 8.38
CA ASN A 558 28.33 1.54 9.12
C ASN A 558 27.76 1.82 10.53
N SER A 559 26.43 1.93 10.65
CA SER A 559 25.77 2.03 11.96
C SER A 559 26.07 0.81 12.83
N LEU A 560 26.07 -0.40 12.28
CA LEU A 560 26.47 -1.62 12.98
C LEU A 560 27.97 -1.63 13.37
N VAL A 561 28.85 -1.14 12.49
CA VAL A 561 30.29 -0.97 12.77
C VAL A 561 30.51 -0.02 13.96
N SER A 562 29.75 1.07 14.04
CA SER A 562 29.82 2.01 15.16
C SER A 562 29.49 1.34 16.52
N LEU A 563 28.59 0.35 16.52
CA LEU A 563 28.25 -0.48 17.68
C LEU A 563 29.21 -1.66 17.88
N GLY A 564 30.17 -1.87 16.99
CA GLY A 564 31.20 -2.91 17.08
C GLY A 564 30.90 -4.22 16.32
N SER A 565 29.81 -4.28 15.55
CA SER A 565 29.54 -5.42 14.66
C SER A 565 30.13 -5.17 13.28
N THR A 566 31.15 -5.94 12.90
CA THR A 566 31.92 -5.67 11.67
C THR A 566 31.74 -6.71 10.56
N GLU A 567 31.13 -7.85 10.86
CA GLU A 567 30.98 -8.95 9.90
C GLU A 567 29.99 -8.59 8.78
N GLU A 568 28.94 -7.83 9.11
CA GLU A 568 27.94 -7.37 8.15
C GLU A 568 28.56 -6.39 7.12
N ALA A 569 29.51 -5.56 7.56
CA ALA A 569 30.23 -4.66 6.68
C ALA A 569 31.15 -5.40 5.70
N ASP A 570 31.83 -6.48 6.14
CA ASP A 570 32.60 -7.33 5.22
C ASP A 570 31.69 -8.02 4.20
N GLY A 571 30.52 -8.50 4.64
CA GLY A 571 29.51 -9.08 3.76
C GLY A 571 29.09 -8.10 2.68
N PHE A 572 28.72 -6.88 3.06
CA PHE A 572 28.30 -5.82 2.13
C PHE A 572 29.42 -5.41 1.15
N LEU A 573 30.64 -5.19 1.65
CA LEU A 573 31.77 -4.83 0.78
C LEU A 573 32.15 -5.98 -0.17
N GLY A 574 32.04 -7.23 0.29
CA GLY A 574 32.22 -8.41 -0.56
C GLY A 574 31.13 -8.54 -1.62
N TRP A 575 29.88 -8.21 -1.29
CA TRP A 575 28.77 -8.14 -2.24
C TRP A 575 28.99 -7.06 -3.30
N LEU A 576 29.35 -5.85 -2.89
CA LEU A 576 29.66 -4.74 -3.80
C LEU A 576 30.86 -5.07 -4.70
N GLY A 577 31.89 -5.74 -4.17
CA GLY A 577 33.02 -6.22 -4.94
C GLY A 577 32.60 -7.14 -6.10
N ARG A 578 31.70 -8.09 -5.85
CA ARG A 578 31.17 -8.98 -6.91
C ARG A 578 30.34 -8.24 -7.96
N ILE A 579 29.63 -7.18 -7.57
CA ILE A 579 28.94 -6.31 -8.54
C ILE A 579 29.95 -5.60 -9.42
N LEU A 580 30.97 -4.99 -8.82
CA LEU A 580 32.02 -4.27 -9.55
C LEU A 580 32.80 -5.17 -10.51
N GLU A 581 33.06 -6.42 -10.16
CA GLU A 581 33.69 -7.41 -11.05
C GLU A 581 32.91 -7.64 -12.36
N ASN A 582 31.59 -7.44 -12.33
CA ASN A 582 30.70 -7.63 -13.48
C ASN A 582 30.25 -6.30 -14.12
N ALA A 583 30.53 -5.16 -13.49
CA ALA A 583 30.19 -3.85 -14.01
C ALA A 583 31.20 -3.38 -15.07
N PRO A 584 30.80 -2.54 -16.05
CA PRO A 584 31.73 -1.94 -17.01
C PRO A 584 32.82 -1.07 -16.35
N GLY A 585 32.51 -0.48 -15.20
CA GLY A 585 33.39 0.36 -14.40
C GLY A 585 32.64 0.87 -13.15
N PRO A 586 33.33 1.32 -12.10
CA PRO A 586 32.70 1.82 -10.88
C PRO A 586 31.82 3.06 -11.12
N GLU A 587 32.12 3.84 -12.16
CA GLU A 587 31.37 5.01 -12.56
C GLU A 587 30.01 4.68 -13.22
N TRP A 588 29.75 3.39 -13.49
CA TRP A 588 28.50 2.86 -14.04
C TRP A 588 27.70 2.04 -13.01
N LEU A 589 28.06 2.12 -11.73
CA LEU A 589 27.23 1.53 -10.68
C LEU A 589 25.83 2.13 -10.71
N HIS A 590 24.84 1.27 -10.59
CA HIS A 590 23.44 1.63 -10.43
C HIS A 590 23.21 2.08 -8.98
N PRO A 591 22.19 2.92 -8.71
CA PRO A 591 21.86 3.34 -7.35
C PRO A 591 21.52 2.18 -6.42
N LEU A 592 20.88 1.15 -6.97
CA LEU A 592 20.40 -0.02 -6.25
C LEU A 592 20.47 -1.30 -7.08
N TYR A 593 20.44 -2.43 -6.39
CA TYR A 593 20.47 -3.77 -6.97
C TYR A 593 19.52 -4.73 -6.23
N SER A 594 19.19 -5.85 -6.86
CA SER A 594 18.55 -6.97 -6.17
C SER A 594 19.44 -7.51 -5.05
N VAL A 595 18.88 -8.32 -4.16
CA VAL A 595 19.63 -8.96 -3.05
C VAL A 595 20.80 -9.81 -3.56
N THR A 596 20.67 -10.37 -4.77
CA THR A 596 21.73 -11.16 -5.43
C THR A 596 22.75 -10.30 -6.17
N GLY A 597 22.57 -8.97 -6.23
CA GLY A 597 23.45 -8.04 -6.94
C GLY A 597 23.15 -7.89 -8.44
N ALA A 598 21.96 -8.33 -8.90
CA ALA A 598 21.54 -8.15 -10.28
C ALA A 598 20.85 -6.77 -10.46
N PRO A 599 20.95 -6.14 -11.65
CA PRO A 599 20.11 -5.00 -11.99
C PRO A 599 18.62 -5.34 -11.87
N LEU A 600 17.80 -4.35 -11.56
CA LEU A 600 16.37 -4.58 -11.37
C LEU A 600 15.62 -4.77 -12.69
N SER A 601 14.51 -5.49 -12.63
CA SER A 601 13.51 -5.48 -13.69
C SER A 601 12.76 -4.15 -13.73
N THR A 602 12.14 -3.84 -14.87
CA THR A 602 11.27 -2.67 -15.00
C THR A 602 10.20 -2.64 -13.92
N GLU A 603 10.01 -1.47 -13.31
CA GLU A 603 8.93 -1.20 -12.35
C GLU A 603 7.57 -1.60 -12.95
N ALA A 604 6.79 -2.37 -12.19
CA ALA A 604 5.48 -2.87 -12.59
C ALA A 604 4.41 -2.56 -11.54
N ILE A 605 3.16 -2.47 -11.97
CA ILE A 605 2.01 -2.22 -11.10
C ILE A 605 1.22 -3.52 -10.90
N VAL A 606 0.96 -3.87 -9.64
CA VAL A 606 0.09 -4.99 -9.27
C VAL A 606 -1.35 -4.49 -9.15
N GLU A 607 -2.07 -4.46 -10.27
CA GLU A 607 -3.44 -3.93 -10.34
C GLU A 607 -4.45 -4.70 -9.47
N SER A 608 -4.21 -6.00 -9.28
CA SER A 608 -5.06 -6.88 -8.46
C SER A 608 -5.06 -6.50 -6.99
N LEU A 609 -4.02 -5.80 -6.51
CA LEU A 609 -3.93 -5.36 -5.14
C LEU A 609 -4.50 -3.95 -4.95
N PRO A 610 -5.28 -3.75 -3.89
CA PRO A 610 -5.87 -2.45 -3.58
C PRO A 610 -4.92 -1.51 -2.83
N GLY A 611 -3.82 -2.03 -2.29
CA GLY A 611 -2.82 -1.28 -1.54
C GLY A 611 -3.19 -1.05 -0.07
N TYR A 612 -2.17 -0.71 0.73
CA TYR A 612 -2.34 -0.42 2.15
C TYR A 612 -3.24 0.80 2.32
N ALA A 613 -4.32 0.64 3.11
CA ALA A 613 -5.32 1.68 3.32
C ALA A 613 -5.80 2.31 2.00
N GLY A 614 -6.03 1.49 0.96
CA GLY A 614 -6.52 1.95 -0.35
C GLY A 614 -5.51 2.75 -1.19
N SER A 615 -4.25 2.84 -0.77
CA SER A 615 -3.22 3.65 -1.42
C SER A 615 -2.67 2.94 -2.66
N ARG A 616 -2.82 3.54 -3.83
CA ARG A 616 -2.52 2.93 -5.14
C ARG A 616 -1.67 3.86 -6.01
N PRO A 617 -0.83 3.33 -6.90
CA PRO A 617 -0.68 1.91 -7.26
C PRO A 617 0.18 1.13 -6.25
N VAL A 618 0.04 -0.20 -6.25
CA VAL A 618 1.03 -1.12 -5.65
C VAL A 618 2.10 -1.38 -6.71
N ARG A 619 3.34 -1.02 -6.41
CA ARG A 619 4.51 -1.17 -7.28
C ARG A 619 5.40 -2.33 -6.85
N ILE A 620 5.99 -2.98 -7.83
CA ILE A 620 7.09 -3.92 -7.63
C ILE A 620 8.24 -3.51 -8.56
N GLY A 621 9.48 -3.72 -8.13
CA GLY A 621 10.61 -3.06 -8.78
C GLY A 621 10.69 -1.58 -8.41
N ASN A 622 11.72 -0.90 -8.91
CA ASN A 622 11.90 0.53 -8.66
C ASN A 622 12.56 1.18 -9.87
N ALA A 623 11.96 2.27 -10.36
CA ALA A 623 12.46 2.99 -11.53
C ALA A 623 13.77 3.76 -11.29
N ALA A 624 14.24 3.89 -10.04
CA ALA A 624 15.51 4.52 -9.71
C ALA A 624 16.73 3.77 -10.26
N ASP A 625 16.60 2.49 -10.64
CA ASP A 625 17.68 1.67 -11.22
C ASP A 625 18.37 2.33 -12.43
N HIS A 626 17.64 3.17 -13.18
CA HIS A 626 18.17 3.84 -14.37
C HIS A 626 18.64 5.28 -14.12
N GLN A 627 18.60 5.75 -12.87
CA GLN A 627 19.04 7.09 -12.51
C GLN A 627 20.55 7.13 -12.26
N VAL A 628 21.15 8.28 -12.58
CA VAL A 628 22.51 8.59 -12.16
C VAL A 628 22.47 9.15 -10.75
N GLN A 629 23.17 8.49 -9.82
CA GLN A 629 23.42 8.98 -8.45
C GLN A 629 24.91 8.92 -8.16
N LEU A 630 25.52 10.08 -7.99
CA LEU A 630 26.95 10.17 -7.68
C LEU A 630 27.19 10.24 -6.16
N ASP A 631 26.14 10.40 -5.36
CA ASP A 631 26.21 10.50 -3.91
C ASP A 631 26.52 9.15 -3.24
N VAL A 632 26.20 8.03 -3.90
CA VAL A 632 26.38 6.67 -3.37
C VAL A 632 27.82 6.35 -2.96
N PHE A 633 28.81 7.00 -3.58
CA PHE A 633 30.23 6.73 -3.32
C PHE A 633 30.69 7.20 -1.94
N GLY A 634 30.10 8.29 -1.44
CA GLY A 634 30.49 8.92 -0.17
C GLY A 634 30.30 7.97 1.01
N PRO A 635 29.06 7.48 1.25
CA PRO A 635 28.77 6.55 2.34
C PRO A 635 29.56 5.22 2.27
N ILE A 636 29.88 4.73 1.07
CA ILE A 636 30.74 3.54 0.90
C ILE A 636 32.19 3.84 1.33
N ALA A 637 32.74 4.98 0.94
CA ALA A 637 34.07 5.41 1.36
C ALA A 637 34.14 5.63 2.88
N GLU A 638 33.11 6.24 3.47
CA GLU A 638 32.99 6.40 4.92
C GLU A 638 32.94 5.04 5.64
N LEU A 639 32.13 4.09 5.15
CA LEU A 639 32.11 2.73 5.68
C LEU A 639 33.50 2.09 5.68
N ILE A 640 34.24 2.17 4.57
CA ILE A 640 35.58 1.59 4.47
C ILE A 640 36.54 2.25 5.47
N HIS A 641 36.48 3.58 5.59
CA HIS A 641 37.26 4.36 6.53
C HIS A 641 36.97 3.93 7.99
N ASP A 642 35.71 3.96 8.40
CA ASP A 642 35.28 3.70 9.77
C ASP A 642 35.53 2.25 10.18
N LEU A 643 35.32 1.30 9.25
CA LEU A 643 35.64 -0.11 9.46
C LEU A 643 37.14 -0.31 9.69
N ALA A 644 37.98 0.39 8.92
CA ALA A 644 39.43 0.29 9.04
C ALA A 644 39.96 0.93 10.33
N GLU A 645 39.40 2.09 10.71
CA GLU A 645 39.69 2.73 12.00
C GLU A 645 39.31 1.80 13.16
N ARG A 646 38.10 1.23 13.12
CA ARG A 646 37.60 0.31 14.14
C ARG A 646 38.48 -0.91 14.33
N ARG A 647 39.05 -1.44 13.23
CA ARG A 647 39.94 -2.61 13.23
C ARG A 647 41.41 -2.26 13.51
N GLY A 648 41.80 -1.02 13.29
CA GLY A 648 43.19 -0.57 13.31
C GLY A 648 44.00 -0.96 12.06
N PHE A 649 43.37 -1.48 11.01
CA PHE A 649 44.03 -1.80 9.74
C PHE A 649 43.05 -1.78 8.55
N LEU A 650 43.58 -1.52 7.35
CA LEU A 650 42.82 -1.48 6.10
C LEU A 650 43.22 -2.62 5.16
N PRO A 651 42.37 -3.64 4.94
CA PRO A 651 42.62 -4.72 3.98
C PRO A 651 42.85 -4.21 2.55
N ASP A 652 43.69 -4.89 1.78
CA ASP A 652 43.97 -4.53 0.37
C ASP A 652 42.71 -4.52 -0.50
N GLN A 653 41.81 -5.48 -0.29
CA GLN A 653 40.53 -5.53 -1.00
C GLN A 653 39.64 -4.29 -0.72
N HIS A 654 39.62 -3.79 0.51
CA HIS A 654 38.82 -2.61 0.86
C HIS A 654 39.51 -1.33 0.39
N TRP A 655 40.84 -1.29 0.42
CA TRP A 655 41.59 -0.20 -0.21
C TRP A 655 41.34 -0.14 -1.71
N PHE A 656 41.33 -1.28 -2.40
CA PHE A 656 40.98 -1.33 -3.82
C PHE A 656 39.57 -0.80 -4.08
N LEU A 657 38.57 -1.19 -3.28
CA LEU A 657 37.21 -0.65 -3.38
C LEU A 657 37.19 0.88 -3.17
N MET A 658 37.91 1.38 -2.16
CA MET A 658 38.06 2.83 -1.93
C MET A 658 38.63 3.54 -3.17
N GLU A 659 39.68 2.97 -3.78
CA GLU A 659 40.27 3.49 -5.03
C GLU A 659 39.24 3.50 -6.18
N GLN A 660 38.40 2.47 -6.29
CA GLN A 660 37.32 2.43 -7.29
C GLN A 660 36.28 3.54 -7.07
N MET A 661 35.85 3.78 -5.83
CA MET A 661 34.90 4.85 -5.51
C MET A 661 35.49 6.23 -5.82
N ALA A 662 36.75 6.46 -5.39
CA ALA A 662 37.46 7.69 -5.70
C ALA A 662 37.65 7.89 -7.21
N HIS A 663 37.94 6.82 -7.96
CA HIS A 663 38.04 6.87 -9.42
C HIS A 663 36.72 7.28 -10.08
N ALA A 664 35.59 6.72 -9.65
CA ALA A 664 34.28 7.08 -10.16
C ALA A 664 33.96 8.57 -9.93
N VAL A 665 34.32 9.10 -8.74
CA VAL A 665 34.21 10.53 -8.45
C VAL A 665 35.09 11.35 -9.39
N LEU A 666 36.38 11.04 -9.53
CA LEU A 666 37.27 11.76 -10.46
C LEU A 666 36.70 11.81 -11.89
N ALA A 667 36.09 10.71 -12.33
CA ALA A 667 35.55 10.57 -13.67
C ALA A 667 34.27 11.39 -13.91
N ARG A 668 33.37 11.49 -12.93
CA ARG A 668 31.99 11.96 -13.16
C ARG A 668 31.50 13.09 -12.28
N TRP A 669 32.25 13.52 -11.25
CA TRP A 669 31.73 14.48 -10.26
C TRP A 669 31.23 15.80 -10.87
N HIS A 670 31.69 16.19 -12.06
CA HIS A 670 31.28 17.42 -12.75
C HIS A 670 29.93 17.30 -13.46
N GLU A 671 29.31 16.12 -13.51
CA GLU A 671 28.01 15.89 -14.14
C GLU A 671 26.84 16.24 -13.20
N PRO A 672 25.68 16.64 -13.73
CA PRO A 672 24.43 16.68 -12.96
C PRO A 672 23.90 15.26 -12.71
N ASP A 673 23.16 15.06 -11.61
CA ASP A 673 22.62 13.77 -11.18
C ASP A 673 21.16 13.91 -10.67
N HIS A 674 20.55 12.83 -10.18
CA HIS A 674 19.17 12.84 -9.67
C HIS A 674 19.05 13.13 -8.16
N GLY A 675 20.17 13.34 -7.47
CA GLY A 675 20.19 13.58 -6.03
C GLY A 675 19.76 12.35 -5.21
N ILE A 676 19.69 12.54 -3.89
CA ILE A 676 19.36 11.48 -2.93
C ILE A 676 17.91 11.01 -2.98
N TRP A 677 16.98 11.88 -3.35
CA TRP A 677 15.54 11.63 -3.28
C TRP A 677 14.91 11.07 -4.55
N GLU A 678 15.71 10.80 -5.58
CA GLU A 678 15.26 10.09 -6.79
C GLU A 678 14.08 10.75 -7.51
N ALA A 679 13.94 12.06 -7.33
CA ALA A 679 12.83 12.82 -7.88
C ALA A 679 12.76 12.60 -9.39
N ARG A 680 11.53 12.40 -9.91
CA ARG A 680 11.28 12.13 -11.34
C ARG A 680 11.42 13.42 -12.17
N ARG A 681 12.60 14.04 -12.12
CA ARG A 681 12.97 15.33 -12.72
C ARG A 681 14.28 15.22 -13.50
N PRO A 682 14.55 16.18 -14.40
CA PRO A 682 15.85 16.27 -15.05
C PRO A 682 16.99 16.40 -14.03
N PRO A 683 18.17 15.80 -14.30
CA PRO A 683 19.33 15.91 -13.43
C PRO A 683 19.78 17.36 -13.15
N ARG A 684 20.30 17.61 -11.95
CA ARG A 684 20.88 18.90 -11.54
C ARG A 684 22.17 18.70 -10.74
N HIS A 685 22.92 19.78 -10.50
CA HIS A 685 24.04 19.76 -9.57
C HIS A 685 23.52 19.88 -8.13
N HIS A 686 23.10 18.76 -7.54
CA HIS A 686 22.60 18.73 -6.17
C HIS A 686 23.72 18.98 -5.17
N VAL A 687 23.49 19.86 -4.20
CA VAL A 687 24.51 20.21 -3.18
C VAL A 687 24.92 18.96 -2.41
N TYR A 688 23.94 18.17 -1.93
CA TYR A 688 24.19 16.92 -1.22
C TYR A 688 25.11 15.97 -2.00
N THR A 689 24.82 15.76 -3.30
CA THR A 689 25.64 14.90 -4.16
C THR A 689 27.09 15.37 -4.22
N LYS A 690 27.31 16.68 -4.42
CA LYS A 690 28.67 17.24 -4.50
C LYS A 690 29.41 17.13 -3.18
N VAL A 691 28.70 17.29 -2.05
CA VAL A 691 29.25 17.01 -0.70
C VAL A 691 29.69 15.54 -0.59
N MET A 692 28.89 14.59 -1.06
CA MET A 692 29.25 13.17 -1.00
C MET A 692 30.42 12.80 -1.93
N CYS A 693 30.51 13.43 -3.11
CA CYS A 693 31.70 13.33 -3.97
C CYS A 693 32.96 13.84 -3.26
N TRP A 694 32.89 14.99 -2.59
CA TRP A 694 34.00 15.49 -1.76
C TRP A 694 34.34 14.53 -0.63
N MET A 695 33.32 14.04 0.10
CA MET A 695 33.49 13.14 1.23
C MET A 695 34.19 11.84 0.82
N THR A 696 33.89 11.32 -0.37
CA THR A 696 34.58 10.15 -0.93
C THR A 696 36.10 10.35 -0.96
N LEU A 697 36.56 11.48 -1.50
CA LEU A 697 37.98 11.81 -1.62
C LEU A 697 38.61 12.14 -0.26
N ASP A 698 37.89 12.85 0.61
CA ASP A 698 38.35 13.14 1.98
C ASP A 698 38.57 11.84 2.79
N ARG A 699 37.60 10.92 2.79
CA ARG A 699 37.74 9.63 3.50
C ARG A 699 38.85 8.77 2.91
N ALA A 700 39.03 8.77 1.58
CA ALA A 700 40.16 8.09 0.93
C ALA A 700 41.52 8.65 1.37
N LEU A 701 41.66 9.99 1.44
CA LEU A 701 42.89 10.66 1.90
C LEU A 701 43.18 10.37 3.38
N ARG A 702 42.15 10.41 4.24
CA ARG A 702 42.28 10.09 5.67
C ARG A 702 42.68 8.63 5.89
N ALA A 703 42.02 7.70 5.20
CA ALA A 703 42.36 6.28 5.26
C ALA A 703 43.80 6.03 4.78
N ALA A 704 44.24 6.74 3.73
CA ALA A 704 45.61 6.65 3.23
C ALA A 704 46.63 7.10 4.28
N ALA A 705 46.39 8.26 4.90
CA ALA A 705 47.25 8.80 5.95
C ALA A 705 47.30 7.88 7.18
N LEU A 706 46.15 7.38 7.63
CA LEU A 706 46.04 6.55 8.83
C LEU A 706 46.72 5.18 8.66
N HIS A 707 46.63 4.58 7.48
CA HIS A 707 47.11 3.21 7.23
C HIS A 707 48.36 3.14 6.34
N GLY A 708 49.01 4.27 6.07
CA GLY A 708 50.25 4.32 5.30
C GLY A 708 50.10 3.91 3.83
N ARG A 709 48.94 4.18 3.21
CA ARG A 709 48.73 4.00 1.77
C ARG A 709 49.21 5.23 1.00
N VAL A 710 49.51 5.05 -0.28
CA VAL A 710 49.88 6.16 -1.17
C VAL A 710 48.61 6.65 -1.87
N PRO A 711 48.15 7.88 -1.61
CA PRO A 711 46.96 8.41 -2.29
C PRO A 711 47.28 8.71 -3.76
N HIS A 712 46.26 8.64 -4.62
CA HIS A 712 46.38 9.11 -6.00
C HIS A 712 46.65 10.61 -6.05
N ALA A 713 47.48 11.06 -7.00
CA ALA A 713 47.94 12.46 -7.07
C ALA A 713 46.79 13.47 -7.23
N ASP A 714 45.71 13.07 -7.91
CA ASP A 714 44.59 13.96 -8.23
C ASP A 714 43.53 14.06 -7.11
N TRP A 715 43.56 13.19 -6.08
CA TRP A 715 42.51 13.19 -5.07
C TRP A 715 42.42 14.49 -4.27
N SER A 716 43.55 14.98 -3.74
CA SER A 716 43.56 16.22 -2.96
C SER A 716 43.19 17.46 -3.80
N PRO A 717 43.79 17.68 -4.99
CA PRO A 717 43.38 18.80 -5.85
C PRO A 717 41.91 18.78 -6.25
N THR A 718 41.36 17.60 -6.56
CA THR A 718 39.93 17.48 -6.91
C THR A 718 39.04 17.69 -5.70
N ALA A 719 39.39 17.17 -4.53
CA ALA A 719 38.64 17.45 -3.29
C ALA A 719 38.59 18.96 -2.99
N ASP A 720 39.71 19.67 -3.10
CA ASP A 720 39.76 21.13 -2.90
C ASP A 720 38.91 21.89 -3.93
N THR A 721 38.90 21.41 -5.17
CA THR A 721 38.07 21.96 -6.25
C THR A 721 36.58 21.81 -5.94
N ILE A 722 36.12 20.59 -5.62
CA ILE A 722 34.73 20.32 -5.26
C ILE A 722 34.32 21.15 -4.05
N ARG A 723 35.16 21.20 -3.01
CA ARG A 723 34.90 21.99 -1.81
C ARG A 723 34.68 23.47 -2.14
N THR A 724 35.58 24.06 -2.92
CA THR A 724 35.49 25.47 -3.31
C THR A 724 34.21 25.74 -4.09
N GLU A 725 33.88 24.87 -5.03
CA GLU A 725 32.68 24.99 -5.87
C GLU A 725 31.40 24.88 -5.04
N VAL A 726 31.26 23.85 -4.20
CA VAL A 726 30.07 23.65 -3.35
C VAL A 726 29.86 24.83 -2.41
N LEU A 727 30.93 25.33 -1.78
CA LEU A 727 30.83 26.46 -0.85
C LEU A 727 30.44 27.78 -1.51
N HIS A 728 30.65 27.90 -2.83
CA HIS A 728 30.31 29.08 -3.61
C HIS A 728 28.95 28.93 -4.30
N GLU A 729 28.77 27.89 -5.12
CA GLU A 729 27.58 27.67 -5.96
C GLU A 729 26.38 27.10 -5.17
N GLY A 730 26.63 26.46 -4.03
CA GLY A 730 25.59 25.85 -3.21
C GLY A 730 24.90 26.82 -2.24
N TRP A 731 25.45 28.01 -2.01
CA TRP A 731 24.91 29.00 -1.08
C TRP A 731 23.97 29.97 -1.79
N ASP A 732 22.75 30.11 -1.30
CA ASP A 732 21.80 31.11 -1.79
C ASP A 732 21.63 32.25 -0.76
N GLU A 733 22.00 33.46 -1.17
CA GLU A 733 21.94 34.67 -0.32
C GLU A 733 20.50 35.07 0.03
N SER A 734 19.51 34.70 -0.80
CA SER A 734 18.11 35.07 -0.58
C SER A 734 17.42 34.13 0.41
N ALA A 735 17.74 32.83 0.34
CA ALA A 735 17.33 31.82 1.30
C ALA A 735 18.13 31.90 2.61
N ALA A 736 19.33 32.51 2.58
CA ALA A 736 20.32 32.49 3.64
C ALA A 736 20.61 31.05 4.09
N SER A 737 20.83 30.16 3.13
CA SER A 737 21.01 28.73 3.35
C SER A 737 21.74 28.08 2.19
N TYR A 738 22.36 26.93 2.45
CA TYR A 738 22.60 25.96 1.38
C TYR A 738 21.26 25.39 0.89
N THR A 739 21.14 25.15 -0.41
CA THR A 739 19.87 24.75 -1.06
C THR A 739 19.98 23.40 -1.76
N VAL A 740 18.86 22.89 -2.28
CA VAL A 740 18.76 21.55 -2.87
C VAL A 740 19.78 21.31 -4.00
N ALA A 741 20.00 22.31 -4.85
CA ALA A 741 20.87 22.25 -6.01
C ALA A 741 21.38 23.65 -6.37
N TYR A 742 22.47 23.70 -7.14
CA TYR A 742 22.98 24.96 -7.68
C TYR A 742 21.89 25.69 -8.47
N ASP A 743 21.90 27.03 -8.39
CA ASP A 743 20.90 27.91 -9.02
C ASP A 743 19.44 27.58 -8.63
N SER A 744 19.20 27.19 -7.37
CA SER A 744 17.85 27.02 -6.82
C SER A 744 17.77 27.61 -5.41
N PRO A 745 16.70 28.36 -5.08
CA PRO A 745 16.46 28.84 -3.73
C PRO A 745 15.74 27.79 -2.85
N ASP A 746 15.39 26.62 -3.40
CA ASP A 746 14.57 25.64 -2.72
C ASP A 746 15.36 24.89 -1.63
N LEU A 747 14.79 24.76 -0.44
CA LEU A 747 15.41 24.04 0.68
C LEU A 747 15.21 22.54 0.59
N ASP A 748 16.19 21.81 1.11
CA ASP A 748 16.19 20.35 1.28
C ASP A 748 16.92 20.00 2.59
N ALA A 749 16.38 19.09 3.40
CA ALA A 749 17.00 18.70 4.67
C ALA A 749 18.37 18.03 4.50
N ALA A 750 18.65 17.42 3.33
CA ALA A 750 19.93 16.77 3.03
C ALA A 750 21.10 17.77 3.01
N VAL A 751 20.84 19.07 2.82
CA VAL A 751 21.90 20.10 2.82
C VAL A 751 22.59 20.26 4.18
N LEU A 752 21.99 19.75 5.27
CA LEU A 752 22.64 19.68 6.59
C LEU A 752 23.99 18.93 6.52
N HIS A 753 24.14 17.99 5.59
CA HIS A 753 25.39 17.28 5.37
C HIS A 753 26.56 18.17 4.95
N ILE A 754 26.33 19.41 4.53
CA ILE A 754 27.41 20.38 4.32
C ILE A 754 28.26 20.56 5.58
N GLY A 755 27.63 20.54 6.76
CA GLY A 755 28.30 20.57 8.06
C GLY A 755 28.52 19.17 8.63
N LEU A 756 27.54 18.27 8.54
CA LEU A 756 27.64 16.94 9.15
C LEU A 756 28.76 16.06 8.54
N SER A 757 29.07 16.24 7.26
CA SER A 757 30.20 15.55 6.61
C SER A 757 31.58 16.08 7.02
N GLY A 758 31.62 17.29 7.59
CA GLY A 758 32.84 18.04 7.92
C GLY A 758 33.39 18.91 6.78
N LEU A 759 32.66 19.10 5.67
CA LEU A 759 33.08 19.98 4.56
C LEU A 759 33.15 21.45 5.01
N LEU A 760 32.12 21.88 5.72
CA LEU A 760 31.99 23.17 6.37
C LEU A 760 32.09 23.03 7.89
N ASP A 761 32.76 23.97 8.53
CA ASP A 761 32.88 23.99 9.99
C ASP A 761 31.51 24.23 10.65
N ALA A 762 31.20 23.51 11.72
CA ALA A 762 29.92 23.62 12.41
C ALA A 762 29.68 25.01 13.06
N GLN A 763 30.75 25.81 13.25
CA GLN A 763 30.69 27.17 13.76
C GLN A 763 30.68 28.23 12.63
N ASP A 764 30.74 27.83 11.36
CA ASP A 764 30.56 28.77 10.24
C ASP A 764 29.12 29.31 10.26
N GLN A 765 28.97 30.63 10.16
CA GLN A 765 27.68 31.30 10.20
C GLN A 765 26.71 30.76 9.13
N ARG A 766 27.21 30.39 7.95
CA ARG A 766 26.37 29.80 6.89
C ARG A 766 25.77 28.46 7.29
N PHE A 767 26.49 27.64 8.07
CA PHE A 767 25.92 26.40 8.58
C PHE A 767 24.87 26.67 9.65
N LEU A 768 25.12 27.60 10.57
CA LEU A 768 24.14 28.02 11.58
C LEU A 768 22.83 28.52 10.93
N ASP A 769 22.96 29.34 9.89
CA ASP A 769 21.83 29.88 9.15
C ASP A 769 21.08 28.77 8.39
N THR A 770 21.80 27.82 7.81
CA THR A 770 21.23 26.63 7.14
C THR A 770 20.43 25.76 8.11
N VAL A 771 20.97 25.45 9.30
CA VAL A 771 20.26 24.70 10.34
C VAL A 771 18.97 25.42 10.74
N THR A 772 19.05 26.74 10.92
CA THR A 772 17.90 27.58 11.27
C THR A 772 16.85 27.62 10.15
N ALA A 773 17.27 27.66 8.88
CA ALA A 773 16.38 27.64 7.74
C ALA A 773 15.64 26.30 7.61
N VAL A 774 16.37 25.18 7.70
CA VAL A 774 15.79 23.82 7.68
C VAL A 774 14.80 23.63 8.83
N GLU A 775 15.15 24.02 10.05
CA GLU A 775 14.24 24.01 11.19
C GLU A 775 12.98 24.82 10.92
N ARG A 776 13.12 26.07 10.48
CA ARG A 776 11.99 26.99 10.29
C ARG A 776 11.02 26.49 9.20
N GLU A 777 11.55 25.96 8.11
CA GLU A 777 10.77 25.70 6.90
C GLU A 777 10.36 24.25 6.72
N LEU A 778 11.16 23.30 7.22
CA LEU A 778 10.94 21.87 6.96
C LEU A 778 10.52 21.09 8.22
N ARG A 779 10.76 21.58 9.44
CA ARG A 779 10.28 20.91 10.67
C ARG A 779 8.79 21.18 10.91
N VAL A 780 8.03 20.12 11.18
CA VAL A 780 6.63 20.19 11.65
C VAL A 780 6.42 19.20 12.78
N GLY A 781 6.18 19.72 13.98
CA GLY A 781 6.01 18.87 15.16
C GLY A 781 7.22 17.97 15.37
N PRO A 782 7.03 16.63 15.48
CA PRO A 782 8.08 15.68 15.80
C PRO A 782 8.93 15.25 14.59
N THR A 783 8.65 15.74 13.37
CA THR A 783 9.34 15.32 12.15
C THR A 783 9.80 16.46 11.25
N VAL A 784 10.71 16.15 10.33
CA VAL A 784 11.27 17.05 9.33
C VAL A 784 11.00 16.49 7.94
N PHE A 785 10.44 17.32 7.06
CA PHE A 785 10.20 16.97 5.66
C PHE A 785 11.51 16.96 4.87
N ARG A 786 11.60 16.15 3.81
CA ARG A 786 12.74 16.17 2.88
C ARG A 786 12.88 17.56 2.26
N TYR A 787 11.77 18.05 1.72
CA TYR A 787 11.61 19.35 1.08
C TYR A 787 10.11 19.73 1.04
N ARG A 788 9.80 20.92 0.54
CA ARG A 788 8.42 21.40 0.32
C ARG A 788 8.12 21.91 -1.08
N TYR A 789 9.12 21.92 -1.96
CA TYR A 789 8.91 22.29 -3.35
C TYR A 789 8.08 21.21 -4.06
N ASP A 790 7.34 21.60 -5.09
CA ASP A 790 6.69 20.64 -6.00
C ASP A 790 7.80 19.81 -6.64
N ASP A 791 7.75 18.48 -6.53
CA ASP A 791 8.71 17.51 -7.08
C ASP A 791 8.23 16.87 -8.40
N GLY A 792 7.06 17.25 -8.89
CA GLY A 792 6.42 16.69 -10.08
C GLY A 792 5.51 15.49 -9.80
N LEU A 793 5.34 15.09 -8.53
CA LEU A 793 4.41 14.05 -8.11
C LEU A 793 3.20 14.63 -7.36
N PRO A 794 2.00 14.06 -7.54
CA PRO A 794 0.79 14.53 -6.85
C PRO A 794 0.75 14.05 -5.39
N GLY A 795 0.06 14.83 -4.55
CA GLY A 795 -0.15 14.53 -3.13
C GLY A 795 0.88 15.19 -2.23
N LEU A 796 0.77 14.94 -0.91
CA LEU A 796 1.78 15.29 0.09
C LEU A 796 2.39 14.00 0.65
N GLU A 797 3.60 14.13 1.20
CA GLU A 797 4.27 13.07 1.97
C GLU A 797 4.24 13.38 3.48
N GLY A 798 4.72 12.47 4.31
CA GLY A 798 4.98 12.72 5.72
C GLY A 798 6.37 13.31 5.99
N GLY A 799 6.65 13.63 7.24
CA GLY A 799 7.99 14.00 7.68
C GLY A 799 8.86 12.75 7.87
N PHE A 800 10.08 12.77 7.32
CA PHE A 800 11.01 11.65 7.33
C PHE A 800 11.76 11.55 8.66
N HIS A 801 11.83 10.34 9.22
CA HIS A 801 12.58 10.13 10.46
C HIS A 801 14.08 10.37 10.25
N ILE A 802 14.65 10.01 9.10
CA ILE A 802 16.07 10.26 8.82
C ILE A 802 16.41 11.76 8.78
N CYS A 803 15.58 12.59 8.12
CA CYS A 803 15.76 14.04 8.10
C CYS A 803 15.63 14.64 9.50
N THR A 804 14.73 14.08 10.32
CA THR A 804 14.58 14.46 11.73
C THR A 804 15.86 14.18 12.50
N THR A 805 16.49 13.03 12.29
CA THR A 805 17.75 12.66 12.95
C THR A 805 18.93 13.51 12.48
N TRP A 806 18.97 13.91 11.21
CA TRP A 806 19.99 14.86 10.73
C TRP A 806 19.84 16.24 11.38
N LEU A 807 18.61 16.71 11.60
CA LEU A 807 18.39 17.97 12.32
C LEU A 807 18.82 17.86 13.80
N ILE A 808 18.54 16.74 14.47
CA ILE A 808 19.02 16.48 15.84
C ILE A 808 20.56 16.50 15.88
N GLU A 809 21.22 15.81 14.95
CA GLU A 809 22.68 15.80 14.85
C GLU A 809 23.24 17.21 14.57
N ALA A 810 22.58 17.97 13.69
CA ALA A 810 22.98 19.34 13.40
C ALA A 810 22.81 20.27 14.62
N TYR A 811 21.74 20.14 15.39
CA TYR A 811 21.57 20.87 16.65
C TYR A 811 22.72 20.59 17.63
N LEU A 812 23.13 19.33 17.78
CA LEU A 812 24.26 18.97 18.63
C LEU A 812 25.56 19.58 18.12
N ALA A 813 25.80 19.53 16.79
CA ALA A 813 26.99 20.10 16.16
C ALA A 813 27.11 21.62 16.37
N VAL A 814 25.99 22.34 16.40
CA VAL A 814 25.96 23.81 16.61
C VAL A 814 25.77 24.21 18.08
N GLY A 815 25.79 23.24 19.02
CA GLY A 815 25.70 23.50 20.46
C GLY A 815 24.29 23.77 21.01
N ARG A 816 23.24 23.42 20.26
CA ARG A 816 21.82 23.55 20.66
C ARG A 816 21.30 22.27 21.32
N LEU A 817 21.87 21.91 22.47
CA LEU A 817 21.55 20.64 23.16
C LEU A 817 20.07 20.52 23.56
N ASP A 818 19.46 21.58 24.09
CA ASP A 818 18.06 21.52 24.55
C ASP A 818 17.09 21.20 23.41
N ASP A 819 17.30 21.82 22.24
CA ASP A 819 16.51 21.56 21.03
C ASP A 819 16.71 20.13 20.52
N ALA A 820 17.95 19.62 20.57
CA ALA A 820 18.28 18.25 20.22
C ALA A 820 17.58 17.23 21.13
N LEU A 821 17.61 17.46 22.45
CA LEU A 821 16.94 16.60 23.43
C LEU A 821 15.42 16.63 23.28
N GLU A 822 14.84 17.80 23.03
CA GLU A 822 13.41 17.93 22.80
C GLU A 822 12.97 17.13 21.56
N LEU A 823 13.61 17.36 20.42
CA LEU A 823 13.27 16.69 19.17
C LEU A 823 13.56 15.17 19.23
N PHE A 824 14.65 14.76 19.89
CA PHE A 824 14.95 13.34 20.11
C PHE A 824 13.88 12.65 20.96
N ASN A 825 13.39 13.29 22.02
CA ASN A 825 12.32 12.71 22.85
C ASN A 825 10.99 12.62 22.09
N GLN A 826 10.71 13.60 21.22
CA GLN A 826 9.57 13.56 20.30
C GLN A 826 9.69 12.39 19.32
N LEU A 827 10.85 12.19 18.68
CA LEU A 827 11.12 11.02 17.83
C LEU A 827 10.96 9.69 18.59
N VAL A 828 11.47 9.61 19.82
CA VAL A 828 11.34 8.40 20.67
C VAL A 828 9.87 8.07 20.94
N ALA A 829 9.00 9.07 21.06
CA ALA A 829 7.57 8.85 21.28
C ALA A 829 6.84 8.27 20.06
N LEU A 830 7.46 8.32 18.87
CA LEU A 830 6.92 7.76 17.62
C LEU A 830 7.27 6.27 17.44
N PHE A 831 8.12 5.68 18.29
CA PHE A 831 8.38 4.24 18.20
C PHE A 831 7.11 3.44 18.44
N GLY A 832 6.86 2.47 17.57
CA GLY A 832 5.78 1.50 17.74
C GLY A 832 5.92 0.69 19.04
N PRO A 833 4.86 0.02 19.50
CA PRO A 833 4.82 -0.69 20.78
C PRO A 833 5.91 -1.78 20.94
N THR A 834 6.42 -2.32 19.83
CA THR A 834 7.49 -3.33 19.83
C THR A 834 8.88 -2.74 19.53
N GLY A 835 8.98 -1.42 19.38
CA GLY A 835 10.22 -0.68 19.20
C GLY A 835 10.68 -0.59 17.75
N LEU A 836 9.75 -0.53 16.80
CA LEU A 836 10.03 -0.35 15.36
C LEU A 836 9.61 1.05 14.87
N LEU A 837 10.30 1.57 13.87
CA LEU A 837 9.96 2.79 13.16
C LEU A 837 9.74 2.50 11.66
N PRO A 838 8.67 3.04 11.05
CA PRO A 838 8.52 3.08 9.60
C PRO A 838 9.39 4.20 9.03
N GLU A 839 9.18 4.58 7.78
CA GLU A 839 9.94 5.62 7.07
C GLU A 839 9.56 7.05 7.50
N GLU A 840 8.26 7.31 7.63
CA GLU A 840 7.74 8.65 7.85
C GLU A 840 6.64 8.68 8.91
N TYR A 841 6.31 9.92 9.28
CA TYR A 841 5.15 10.24 10.10
C TYR A 841 4.52 11.53 9.59
N ASP A 842 3.22 11.51 9.32
CA ASP A 842 2.45 12.70 9.00
C ASP A 842 1.94 13.36 10.31
N PRO A 843 2.48 14.55 10.66
CA PRO A 843 2.08 15.26 11.86
C PRO A 843 0.67 15.86 11.77
N GLY A 844 0.08 15.96 10.58
CA GLY A 844 -1.29 16.46 10.40
C GLY A 844 -2.36 15.41 10.73
N THR A 845 -2.14 14.17 10.29
CA THR A 845 -3.05 13.03 10.57
C THR A 845 -2.61 12.15 11.74
N GLU A 846 -1.48 12.48 12.36
CA GLU A 846 -0.85 11.71 13.43
C GLU A 846 -0.63 10.23 13.08
N THR A 847 -0.31 9.97 11.82
CA THR A 847 -0.24 8.60 11.25
C THR A 847 1.15 8.29 10.73
N HIS A 848 1.59 7.05 10.95
CA HIS A 848 2.82 6.51 10.39
C HIS A 848 2.67 6.11 8.92
N LEU A 849 3.70 6.40 8.12
CA LEU A 849 3.70 6.28 6.66
C LEU A 849 5.01 5.67 6.13
N GLY A 850 5.00 5.28 4.86
CA GLY A 850 6.12 4.70 4.12
C GLY A 850 6.51 3.29 4.57
N ASN A 851 7.64 2.77 4.06
CA ASN A 851 7.99 1.35 4.25
C ASN A 851 8.39 0.98 5.69
N HIS A 852 8.17 -0.27 6.12
CA HIS A 852 8.26 -0.66 7.54
C HIS A 852 8.88 -2.04 7.82
N PRO A 853 9.73 -2.17 8.85
CA PRO A 853 10.53 -1.08 9.43
C PRO A 853 11.55 -0.57 8.40
N GLN A 854 11.91 0.70 8.48
CA GLN A 854 12.90 1.28 7.55
C GLN A 854 14.30 1.32 8.18
N ALA A 855 15.33 0.95 7.41
CA ALA A 855 16.72 0.98 7.85
C ALA A 855 17.18 2.40 8.27
N TYR A 856 16.88 3.40 7.45
CA TYR A 856 17.19 4.82 7.70
C TYR A 856 16.68 5.34 9.04
N SER A 857 15.41 5.10 9.35
CA SER A 857 14.83 5.51 10.64
C SER A 857 15.58 4.92 11.83
N HIS A 858 15.97 3.65 11.74
CA HIS A 858 16.68 2.96 12.81
C HIS A 858 18.16 3.36 12.92
N LEU A 859 18.89 3.53 11.81
CA LEU A 859 20.30 3.98 11.87
C LEU A 859 20.43 5.43 12.35
N GLY A 860 19.49 6.30 11.96
CA GLY A 860 19.49 7.71 12.38
C GLY A 860 19.22 7.84 13.88
N PHE A 861 18.30 7.02 14.41
CA PHE A 861 18.05 6.94 15.85
C PHE A 861 19.28 6.48 16.63
N ILE A 862 19.98 5.43 16.17
CA ILE A 862 21.21 4.92 16.80
C ILE A 862 22.26 6.04 16.86
N ARG A 863 22.47 6.74 15.74
CA ARG A 863 23.42 7.85 15.65
C ARG A 863 23.12 8.95 16.67
N CYS A 864 21.86 9.40 16.75
CA CYS A 864 21.46 10.42 17.72
C CYS A 864 21.69 9.97 19.16
N ALA A 865 21.35 8.71 19.48
CA ALA A 865 21.57 8.16 20.82
C ALA A 865 23.05 8.13 21.20
N GLN A 866 23.95 7.76 20.28
CA GLN A 866 25.40 7.79 20.50
C GLN A 866 25.93 9.21 20.71
N LEU A 867 25.52 10.16 19.88
CA LEU A 867 25.96 11.55 19.99
C LEU A 867 25.52 12.20 21.30
N LEU A 868 24.27 11.95 21.71
CA LEU A 868 23.75 12.43 23.00
C LEU A 868 24.50 11.80 24.18
N ASP A 869 24.78 10.50 24.13
CA ASP A 869 25.53 9.80 25.18
C ASP A 869 26.93 10.39 25.36
N HIS A 870 27.63 10.67 24.24
CA HIS A 870 28.93 11.32 24.27
C HIS A 870 28.87 12.76 24.82
N TYR A 871 27.90 13.56 24.37
CA TYR A 871 27.77 14.95 24.80
C TYR A 871 27.46 15.07 26.30
N LEU A 872 26.55 14.23 26.81
CA LEU A 872 26.20 14.22 28.22
C LEU A 872 27.34 13.66 29.09
N ALA A 873 28.07 12.66 28.62
CA ALA A 873 29.25 12.16 29.32
C ALA A 873 30.38 13.19 29.42
N SER A 874 30.56 14.05 28.39
CA SER A 874 31.54 15.14 28.43
C SER A 874 31.12 16.29 29.35
N ALA A 875 29.81 16.56 29.45
CA ALA A 875 29.28 17.62 30.31
C ALA A 875 29.38 17.30 31.82
N ASP A 876 29.38 16.01 32.20
CA ASP A 876 29.57 15.57 33.59
C ASP A 876 31.05 15.65 34.06
N VAL A 877 31.99 15.97 33.16
CA VAL A 877 33.45 16.03 33.44
C VAL A 877 33.98 17.47 33.56
N GLU A 878 33.21 18.47 33.09
CA GLU A 878 33.46 19.91 33.32
C GLU A 878 32.71 20.41 34.57
#